data_AF-A0A2E7KRM4-F1
#
_entry.id   AF-A0A2E7KRM4-F1
#
_cell.length_a   1.000
_cell.length_b   1.000
_cell.length_c   1.000
_cell.angle_alpha   90.00
_cell.angle_beta   90.00
_cell.angle_gamma   90.00
#
_symmetry.space_group_name_H-M   'P 1'
#
loop_
_entity.id
_entity.type
_entity.pdbx_description
1 polymer ?
#
loop_
_entity_poly.entity_id
_entity_poly.type
_entity_poly.pdbx_seq_one_letter_code
_entity_poly.pdbx_strand_id
1 'polypeptide(L)'
;MGLARSGDLANQIELGALLLIPIGILTYEVVNELPNDDRTRATAAWLLFLIGFPLSLYLHLEPSGTAGNGNLLFDSILLGGPLIVELALRRRGLEGEKDMAAGSITLIGVLAIASLDTTGGLLAIPLFALVLLRGFNHRQGPAIGLLGCVWIVWVWMLQLENGELKLIFDAVASLPDYFVEISLFNLPRWSGIGLLLIGTPSLVGWSIDRRLAAKGEEVDEHSHPYLAPIVYVLLGAYLLIPEPHWFILAGILAISIGAWATGTMVWFYISSIILFLQLVNIGNREWDMSELEMYRFAGTYTFVYTAILYILRLKNRLFKNAGSDWSEESRQTLVDVIVCTGIVTAVIADTYYYGAALLLGTILFTQHAHKRRWANILLMIPVVHAWVVARVVADFTVYDLEVAGFVMLIESLGLSWASWQMWDFEWDEWSDQQVQEFSNNSGIAGALIFIPAAWLLVLGGDDSALWLFGGMLCVHSAGQGAIGFQRDIGWRRLYAMIGVSIGFLCIWGDIDSGIMKGLMLILAALTLFMLGILYMTRAGLEMRGTGAEADLQLPTLFTPQQEVAVHADIPEPVTEDTPESVTEDVPEDEIPDPVTEDDSEDELKKMVDEITEKHQQMFGENEEIEQEEPAIAPAPTYSPIINDRFDVVLPMDVRHNIENTLDSTEHAGFRPVVRWDPWGQVVLDWVPLEEE
;
A
#
# COMPACT_ATOMS: atom_id res chain seq x y z
N MET A 1 -43.25 39.66 23.57
CA MET A 1 -43.91 38.54 24.27
C MET A 1 -45.40 38.77 24.59
N GLY A 2 -45.89 39.99 24.88
CA GLY A 2 -47.31 40.20 25.20
C GLY A 2 -48.34 39.94 24.07
N LEU A 3 -47.89 39.82 22.81
CA LEU A 3 -48.75 39.62 21.64
C LEU A 3 -48.93 38.13 21.23
N ALA A 4 -48.19 37.20 21.84
CA ALA A 4 -48.19 35.78 21.46
C ALA A 4 -49.32 34.95 22.13
N ARG A 5 -50.48 35.56 22.42
CA ARG A 5 -51.59 34.91 23.14
C ARG A 5 -52.98 35.02 22.50
N SER A 6 -53.15 35.82 21.44
CA SER A 6 -54.27 35.67 20.53
C SER A 6 -53.90 34.62 19.49
N GLY A 7 -54.42 33.39 19.65
CA GLY A 7 -54.32 32.37 18.60
C GLY A 7 -55.00 32.85 17.32
N ASP A 8 -54.52 32.33 16.19
CA ASP A 8 -54.87 32.76 14.82
C ASP A 8 -54.23 34.10 14.40
N LEU A 9 -52.92 34.04 14.12
CA LEU A 9 -52.14 35.13 13.51
C LEU A 9 -52.18 35.06 11.98
N ALA A 10 -52.49 33.89 11.42
CA ALA A 10 -52.56 33.63 9.98
C ALA A 10 -53.73 34.40 9.31
N ASN A 11 -54.83 34.64 10.03
CA ASN A 11 -55.88 35.58 9.62
C ASN A 11 -55.55 37.08 9.87
N GLN A 12 -54.43 37.43 10.52
CA GLN A 12 -54.13 38.81 10.94
C GLN A 12 -53.25 39.58 9.94
N ILE A 13 -53.87 39.95 8.80
CA ILE A 13 -53.38 41.02 7.90
C ILE A 13 -52.98 42.28 8.71
N GLU A 14 -53.68 42.55 9.81
CA GLU A 14 -53.45 43.68 10.72
C GLU A 14 -52.04 43.70 11.34
N LEU A 15 -51.46 42.54 11.67
CA LEU A 15 -50.11 42.46 12.26
C LEU A 15 -49.00 42.63 11.21
N GLY A 16 -49.18 42.06 10.02
CA GLY A 16 -48.30 42.34 8.87
C GLY A 16 -48.36 43.81 8.48
N ALA A 17 -49.54 44.41 8.45
CA ALA A 17 -49.72 45.86 8.22
C ALA A 17 -49.06 46.73 9.30
N LEU A 18 -48.95 46.25 10.55
CA LEU A 18 -48.29 46.97 11.64
C LEU A 18 -46.78 47.16 11.40
N LEU A 19 -46.14 46.28 10.61
CA LEU A 19 -44.75 46.44 10.17
C LEU A 19 -44.53 47.61 9.20
N LEU A 20 -45.56 48.09 8.49
CA LEU A 20 -45.44 49.27 7.61
C LEU A 20 -45.01 50.52 8.38
N ILE A 21 -45.34 50.63 9.67
CA ILE A 21 -45.00 51.80 10.49
C ILE A 21 -43.48 51.88 10.74
N PRO A 22 -42.81 50.90 11.39
CA PRO A 22 -41.36 50.97 11.60
C PRO A 22 -40.57 50.90 10.29
N ILE A 23 -41.00 50.10 9.30
CA ILE A 23 -40.30 49.99 8.00
C ILE A 23 -40.46 51.28 7.20
N GLY A 24 -41.62 51.91 7.23
CA GLY A 24 -41.87 53.21 6.59
C GLY A 24 -41.05 54.33 7.22
N ILE A 25 -40.93 54.37 8.55
CA ILE A 25 -40.05 55.33 9.26
C ILE A 25 -38.58 55.12 8.87
N LEU A 26 -38.08 53.87 8.91
CA LEU A 26 -36.70 53.56 8.50
C LEU A 26 -36.42 53.95 7.05
N THR A 27 -37.35 53.65 6.14
CA THR A 27 -37.21 53.97 4.72
C THR A 27 -37.24 55.48 4.49
N TYR A 28 -38.09 56.22 5.20
CA TYR A 28 -38.18 57.68 5.15
C TYR A 28 -36.88 58.34 5.61
N GLU A 29 -36.31 57.90 6.74
CA GLU A 29 -35.07 58.46 7.28
C GLU A 29 -33.90 58.26 6.31
N VAL A 30 -33.71 57.03 5.81
CA VAL A 30 -32.69 56.71 4.80
C VAL A 30 -32.84 57.58 3.54
N VAL A 31 -34.06 57.74 3.04
CA VAL A 31 -34.31 58.54 1.82
C VAL A 31 -34.06 60.03 2.06
N ASN A 32 -34.15 60.53 3.29
CA ASN A 32 -33.81 61.91 3.61
C ASN A 32 -32.31 62.15 3.84
N GLU A 33 -31.59 61.18 4.41
CA GLU A 33 -30.15 61.31 4.68
C GLU A 33 -29.26 61.13 3.43
N LEU A 34 -29.77 60.53 2.35
CA LEU A 34 -29.12 60.53 1.04
C LEU A 34 -28.86 61.97 0.54
N PRO A 35 -27.59 62.41 0.35
CA PRO A 35 -26.48 61.59 -0.17
C PRO A 35 -25.38 61.23 0.85
N ASN A 36 -25.54 61.56 2.12
CA ASN A 36 -24.38 61.84 2.97
C ASN A 36 -23.83 60.69 3.81
N ASP A 37 -24.62 59.66 4.13
CA ASP A 37 -24.13 58.55 4.94
C ASP A 37 -24.51 57.15 4.41
N ASP A 38 -23.49 56.39 4.02
CA ASP A 38 -23.61 54.98 3.63
C ASP A 38 -23.85 54.07 4.84
N ARG A 39 -23.47 54.51 6.04
CA ARG A 39 -23.62 53.78 7.29
C ARG A 39 -25.06 53.80 7.79
N THR A 40 -25.83 54.85 7.49
CA THR A 40 -27.28 54.84 7.74
C THR A 40 -27.96 53.77 6.91
N ARG A 41 -27.60 53.61 5.62
CA ARG A 41 -28.14 52.55 4.75
C ARG A 41 -27.77 51.16 5.28
N ALA A 42 -26.53 50.97 5.72
CA ALA A 42 -26.10 49.72 6.34
C ALA A 42 -26.90 49.41 7.62
N THR A 43 -27.04 50.40 8.51
CA THR A 43 -27.78 50.28 9.76
C THR A 43 -29.26 49.98 9.52
N ALA A 44 -29.89 50.65 8.56
CA ALA A 44 -31.28 50.44 8.20
C ALA A 44 -31.54 49.05 7.60
N ALA A 45 -30.62 48.51 6.78
CA ALA A 45 -30.73 47.15 6.27
C ALA A 45 -30.69 46.11 7.39
N TRP A 46 -29.76 46.26 8.35
CA TRP A 46 -29.69 45.36 9.50
C TRP A 46 -30.84 45.54 10.50
N LEU A 47 -31.36 46.75 10.70
CA LEU A 47 -32.57 46.97 11.48
C LEU A 47 -33.80 46.33 10.82
N LEU A 48 -33.94 46.44 9.50
CA LEU A 48 -35.02 45.80 8.75
C LEU A 48 -34.95 44.27 8.85
N PHE A 49 -33.75 43.69 8.75
CA PHE A 49 -33.52 42.26 9.02
C PHE A 49 -33.95 41.86 10.44
N LEU A 50 -33.49 42.58 11.48
CA LEU A 50 -33.82 42.27 12.88
C LEU A 50 -35.31 42.43 13.20
N ILE A 51 -36.01 43.34 12.51
CA ILE A 51 -37.47 43.50 12.60
C ILE A 51 -38.21 42.35 11.92
N GLY A 52 -37.75 41.92 10.73
CA GLY A 52 -38.39 40.84 9.97
C GLY A 52 -38.12 39.43 10.52
N PHE A 53 -36.93 39.18 11.06
CA PHE A 53 -36.45 37.84 11.43
C PHE A 53 -37.37 37.06 12.38
N PRO A 54 -37.90 37.64 13.49
CA PRO A 54 -38.79 36.90 14.39
C PRO A 54 -40.11 36.49 13.74
N LEU A 55 -40.63 37.29 12.80
CA LEU A 55 -41.88 36.99 12.09
C LEU A 55 -41.64 35.97 10.97
N SER A 56 -40.55 36.10 10.22
CA SER A 56 -40.15 35.10 9.21
C SER A 56 -39.96 33.72 9.83
N LEU A 57 -39.28 33.61 10.98
CA LEU A 57 -39.16 32.34 11.71
C LEU A 57 -40.51 31.77 12.14
N TYR A 58 -41.43 32.62 12.60
CA TYR A 58 -42.77 32.20 13.01
C TYR A 58 -43.55 31.64 11.81
N LEU A 59 -43.54 32.35 10.67
CA LEU A 59 -44.22 31.92 9.43
C LEU A 59 -43.61 30.63 8.83
N HIS A 60 -42.32 30.36 9.03
CA HIS A 60 -41.68 29.09 8.64
C HIS A 60 -42.01 27.90 9.56
N LEU A 61 -42.51 28.14 10.78
CA LEU A 61 -42.81 27.13 11.80
C LEU A 61 -44.31 26.84 11.97
N GLU A 62 -45.18 27.63 11.34
CA GLU A 62 -46.64 27.43 11.36
C GLU A 62 -47.02 26.28 10.40
N PRO A 63 -47.92 25.34 10.78
CA PRO A 63 -48.33 24.24 9.91
C PRO A 63 -49.05 24.70 8.63
N SER A 64 -48.84 23.98 7.54
CA SER A 64 -49.47 24.24 6.24
C SER A 64 -51.00 24.22 6.32
N GLY A 65 -51.65 25.27 5.77
CA GLY A 65 -53.11 25.34 5.64
C GLY A 65 -53.77 26.69 5.95
N THR A 66 -53.03 27.69 6.47
CA THR A 66 -53.65 28.91 7.03
C THR A 66 -53.01 30.25 6.60
N ALA A 67 -51.78 30.27 6.08
CA ALA A 67 -50.93 31.47 6.11
C ALA A 67 -50.65 32.13 4.73
N GLY A 68 -51.08 31.54 3.61
CA GLY A 68 -50.67 31.98 2.25
C GLY A 68 -50.72 33.49 1.98
N ASN A 69 -51.82 34.18 2.32
CA ASN A 69 -51.93 35.63 2.12
C ASN A 69 -51.04 36.46 3.08
N GLY A 70 -50.75 35.93 4.27
CA GLY A 70 -49.86 36.56 5.26
C GLY A 70 -48.41 36.56 4.81
N ASN A 71 -47.92 35.44 4.28
CA ASN A 71 -46.56 35.31 3.73
C ASN A 71 -46.36 36.29 2.56
N LEU A 72 -47.32 36.37 1.64
CA LEU A 72 -47.27 37.30 0.50
C LEU A 72 -47.21 38.77 0.95
N LEU A 73 -48.01 39.14 1.95
CA LEU A 73 -48.01 40.49 2.51
C LEU A 73 -46.70 40.81 3.25
N PHE A 74 -46.17 39.86 4.03
CA PHE A 74 -44.89 40.00 4.73
C PHE A 74 -43.72 40.22 3.75
N ASP A 75 -43.54 39.32 2.78
CA ASP A 75 -42.47 39.40 1.78
C ASP A 75 -42.59 40.69 0.95
N SER A 76 -43.81 41.11 0.59
CA SER A 76 -44.06 42.37 -0.14
C SER A 76 -43.65 43.61 0.65
N ILE A 77 -43.94 43.65 1.96
CA ILE A 77 -43.58 44.77 2.84
C ILE A 77 -42.08 44.83 3.03
N LEU A 78 -41.43 43.69 3.25
CA LEU A 78 -39.98 43.61 3.47
C LEU A 78 -39.18 43.97 2.21
N LEU A 79 -39.68 43.58 1.03
CA LEU A 79 -39.13 43.96 -0.28
C LEU A 79 -39.24 45.48 -0.55
N GLY A 80 -40.31 46.10 -0.07
CA GLY A 80 -40.59 47.53 -0.31
C GLY A 80 -39.47 48.46 0.15
N GLY A 81 -38.90 48.22 1.34
CA GLY A 81 -37.84 49.07 1.90
C GLY A 81 -36.61 49.20 1.00
N PRO A 82 -35.86 48.11 0.72
CA PRO A 82 -34.67 48.16 -0.13
C PRO A 82 -34.95 48.68 -1.54
N LEU A 83 -36.11 48.34 -2.11
CA LEU A 83 -36.46 48.73 -3.48
C LEU A 83 -36.83 50.22 -3.60
N ILE A 84 -37.48 50.81 -2.58
CA ILE A 84 -37.71 52.26 -2.51
C ILE A 84 -36.39 53.03 -2.36
N VAL A 85 -35.46 52.55 -1.52
CA VAL A 85 -34.13 53.15 -1.35
C VAL A 85 -33.33 53.12 -2.67
N GLU A 86 -33.33 51.99 -3.37
CA GLU A 86 -32.68 51.87 -4.68
C GLU A 86 -33.31 52.79 -5.75
N LEU A 87 -34.64 52.90 -5.79
CA LEU A 87 -35.32 53.83 -6.70
C LEU A 87 -35.00 55.29 -6.37
N ALA A 88 -34.86 55.64 -5.09
CA ALA A 88 -34.47 56.98 -4.64
C ALA A 88 -33.02 57.32 -5.01
N LEU A 89 -32.09 56.36 -4.86
CA LEU A 89 -30.68 56.48 -5.28
C LEU A 89 -30.57 56.75 -6.78
N ARG A 90 -31.21 55.92 -7.62
CA ARG A 90 -31.22 56.09 -9.09
C ARG A 90 -31.81 57.43 -9.52
N ARG A 91 -32.95 57.86 -8.92
CA ARG A 91 -33.57 59.16 -9.22
C ARG A 91 -32.69 60.37 -8.87
N ARG A 92 -31.76 60.22 -7.92
CA ARG A 92 -30.82 61.28 -7.51
C ARG A 92 -29.47 61.22 -8.25
N GLY A 93 -29.26 60.24 -9.15
CA GLY A 93 -27.98 60.04 -9.86
C GLY A 93 -26.84 59.62 -8.93
N LEU A 94 -27.16 59.08 -7.75
CA LEU A 94 -26.20 58.65 -6.74
C LEU A 94 -25.85 57.18 -6.97
N GLU A 95 -25.02 56.94 -7.98
CA GLU A 95 -24.63 55.57 -8.34
C GLU A 95 -23.43 55.09 -7.51
N GLY A 96 -22.45 55.94 -7.22
CA GLY A 96 -21.26 55.55 -6.43
C GLY A 96 -21.50 55.40 -4.92
N GLU A 97 -20.84 54.41 -4.33
CA GLU A 97 -20.68 54.23 -2.87
C GLU A 97 -19.46 55.06 -2.39
N LYS A 98 -19.58 55.82 -1.30
CA LYS A 98 -18.48 56.64 -0.76
C LYS A 98 -17.60 55.85 0.23
N ASP A 99 -18.23 55.01 1.05
CA ASP A 99 -17.58 54.08 1.97
C ASP A 99 -17.86 52.65 1.47
N MET A 100 -16.88 52.05 0.79
CA MET A 100 -17.03 50.70 0.21
C MET A 100 -17.32 49.64 1.27
N ALA A 101 -16.84 49.81 2.51
CA ALA A 101 -17.13 48.87 3.60
C ALA A 101 -18.61 48.99 4.02
N ALA A 102 -19.12 50.21 4.18
CA ALA A 102 -20.53 50.45 4.45
C ALA A 102 -21.45 49.96 3.31
N GLY A 103 -21.03 50.14 2.05
CA GLY A 103 -21.72 49.60 0.87
C GLY A 103 -21.79 48.07 0.88
N SER A 104 -20.66 47.39 1.11
CA SER A 104 -20.63 45.93 1.30
C SER A 104 -21.53 45.48 2.46
N ILE A 105 -21.47 46.12 3.62
CA ILE A 105 -22.30 45.77 4.80
C ILE A 105 -23.79 45.98 4.50
N THR A 106 -24.15 47.01 3.73
CA THR A 106 -25.53 47.25 3.26
C THR A 106 -26.00 46.11 2.38
N LEU A 107 -25.22 45.70 1.38
CA LEU A 107 -25.58 44.61 0.48
C LEU A 107 -25.64 43.25 1.21
N ILE A 108 -24.76 43.00 2.19
CA ILE A 108 -24.82 41.80 3.05
C ILE A 108 -26.08 41.84 3.93
N GLY A 109 -26.48 43.01 4.44
CA GLY A 109 -27.76 43.20 5.12
C GLY A 109 -28.95 42.88 4.21
N VAL A 110 -28.91 43.31 2.94
CA VAL A 110 -29.93 42.96 1.93
C VAL A 110 -29.95 41.46 1.61
N LEU A 111 -28.80 40.77 1.59
CA LEU A 111 -28.75 39.31 1.52
C LEU A 111 -29.37 38.64 2.75
N ALA A 112 -29.11 39.16 3.95
CA ALA A 112 -29.72 38.64 5.17
C ALA A 112 -31.25 38.81 5.17
N ILE A 113 -31.76 39.95 4.67
CA ILE A 113 -33.19 40.18 4.41
C ILE A 113 -33.71 39.14 3.40
N ALA A 114 -33.00 38.90 2.28
CA ALA A 114 -33.43 37.94 1.26
C ALA A 114 -33.59 36.50 1.80
N SER A 115 -32.80 36.10 2.80
CA SER A 115 -32.94 34.82 3.51
C SER A 115 -34.21 34.68 4.36
N LEU A 116 -35.00 35.75 4.53
CA LEU A 116 -36.25 35.73 5.31
C LEU A 116 -37.49 35.39 4.47
N ASP A 117 -37.32 35.15 3.17
CA ASP A 117 -38.35 34.86 2.16
C ASP A 117 -39.27 33.70 2.58
N THR A 118 -40.58 33.94 2.62
CA THR A 118 -41.60 32.99 3.10
C THR A 118 -42.56 32.49 2.00
N THR A 119 -42.52 33.11 0.83
CA THR A 119 -43.33 32.76 -0.37
C THR A 119 -42.58 31.92 -1.40
N GLY A 120 -41.32 31.58 -1.10
CA GLY A 120 -40.43 30.85 -1.98
C GLY A 120 -40.09 31.60 -3.26
N GLY A 121 -39.74 32.89 -3.17
CA GLY A 121 -39.12 33.64 -4.26
C GLY A 121 -39.44 35.13 -4.38
N LEU A 122 -40.54 35.61 -3.77
CA LEU A 122 -41.00 37.00 -3.97
C LEU A 122 -40.04 38.03 -3.39
N LEU A 123 -39.46 37.73 -2.23
CA LEU A 123 -38.48 38.58 -1.56
C LEU A 123 -37.06 38.25 -2.03
N ALA A 124 -36.73 36.96 -2.11
CA ALA A 124 -35.37 36.51 -2.37
C ALA A 124 -34.86 36.90 -3.77
N ILE A 125 -35.58 36.58 -4.86
CA ILE A 125 -35.09 36.83 -6.22
C ILE A 125 -34.83 38.31 -6.51
N PRO A 126 -35.75 39.25 -6.22
CA PRO A 126 -35.50 40.67 -6.48
C PRO A 126 -34.32 41.23 -5.68
N LEU A 127 -34.12 40.78 -4.43
CA LEU A 127 -33.00 41.22 -3.60
C LEU A 127 -31.68 40.59 -4.04
N PHE A 128 -31.65 39.33 -4.47
CA PHE A 128 -30.48 38.72 -5.11
C PHE A 128 -30.10 39.44 -6.41
N ALA A 129 -31.08 39.80 -7.25
CA ALA A 129 -30.85 40.58 -8.46
C ALA A 129 -30.32 41.99 -8.15
N LEU A 130 -30.85 42.66 -7.11
CA LEU A 130 -30.36 43.95 -6.64
C LEU A 130 -28.91 43.86 -6.15
N VAL A 131 -28.59 42.86 -5.31
CA VAL A 131 -27.22 42.65 -4.80
C VAL A 131 -26.25 42.27 -5.91
N LEU A 132 -26.67 41.46 -6.89
CA LEU A 132 -25.84 41.14 -8.06
C LEU A 132 -25.55 42.39 -8.89
N LEU A 133 -26.56 43.20 -9.21
CA LEU A 133 -26.42 44.40 -10.04
C LEU A 133 -25.59 45.49 -9.35
N ARG A 134 -25.92 45.86 -8.10
CA ARG A 134 -25.13 46.85 -7.32
C ARG A 134 -23.75 46.30 -6.97
N GLY A 135 -23.65 45.02 -6.62
CA GLY A 135 -22.38 44.39 -6.30
C GLY A 135 -21.43 44.36 -7.49
N PHE A 136 -21.95 44.12 -8.69
CA PHE A 136 -21.19 44.20 -9.94
C PHE A 136 -20.80 45.65 -10.26
N ASN A 137 -21.77 46.55 -10.39
CA ASN A 137 -21.54 47.96 -10.77
C ASN A 137 -20.62 48.72 -9.79
N HIS A 138 -20.59 48.34 -8.52
CA HIS A 138 -19.79 49.00 -7.47
C HIS A 138 -18.68 48.10 -6.92
N ARG A 139 -18.37 47.00 -7.63
CA ARG A 139 -17.23 46.11 -7.41
C ARG A 139 -17.14 45.57 -5.96
N GLN A 140 -18.29 45.30 -5.34
CA GLN A 140 -18.43 44.89 -3.94
C GLN A 140 -18.11 43.40 -3.76
N GLY A 141 -16.82 43.09 -3.71
CA GLY A 141 -16.28 41.73 -3.56
C GLY A 141 -16.94 40.87 -2.49
N PRO A 142 -17.04 41.33 -1.21
CA PRO A 142 -17.64 40.55 -0.13
C PRO A 142 -19.12 40.20 -0.35
N ALA A 143 -19.90 41.11 -0.96
CA ALA A 143 -21.32 40.88 -1.21
C ALA A 143 -21.55 39.83 -2.30
N ILE A 144 -20.84 39.92 -3.43
CA ILE A 144 -20.88 38.89 -4.48
C ILE A 144 -20.37 37.54 -3.94
N GLY A 145 -19.30 37.57 -3.13
CA GLY A 145 -18.71 36.37 -2.51
C GLY A 145 -19.54 35.72 -1.41
N LEU A 146 -20.63 36.35 -0.96
CA LEU A 146 -21.64 35.76 -0.08
C LEU A 146 -22.92 35.38 -0.82
N LEU A 147 -23.28 36.09 -1.89
CA LEU A 147 -24.52 35.89 -2.65
C LEU A 147 -24.71 34.43 -3.11
N GLY A 148 -23.68 33.75 -3.62
CA GLY A 148 -23.80 32.34 -4.03
C GLY A 148 -23.92 31.36 -2.86
N CYS A 149 -23.39 31.70 -1.68
CA CYS A 149 -23.58 30.91 -0.47
C CYS A 149 -25.01 31.09 0.08
N VAL A 150 -25.52 32.33 0.09
CA VAL A 150 -26.89 32.65 0.52
C VAL A 150 -27.91 32.05 -0.45
N TRP A 151 -27.63 32.02 -1.75
CA TRP A 151 -28.42 31.29 -2.75
C TRP A 151 -28.59 29.81 -2.39
N ILE A 152 -27.51 29.11 -2.06
CA ILE A 152 -27.56 27.69 -1.64
C ILE A 152 -28.39 27.52 -0.37
N VAL A 153 -28.18 28.36 0.65
CA VAL A 153 -28.93 28.31 1.91
C VAL A 153 -30.42 28.54 1.69
N TRP A 154 -30.80 29.52 0.86
CA TRP A 154 -32.19 29.78 0.52
C TRP A 154 -32.81 28.63 -0.28
N VAL A 155 -32.08 28.01 -1.23
CA VAL A 155 -32.55 26.80 -1.93
C VAL A 155 -32.78 25.61 -0.98
N TRP A 156 -32.00 25.47 0.10
CA TRP A 156 -32.31 24.49 1.15
C TRP A 156 -33.55 24.87 1.96
N MET A 157 -33.76 26.16 2.30
CA MET A 157 -34.96 26.61 3.00
C MET A 157 -36.24 26.36 2.19
N LEU A 158 -36.18 26.50 0.86
CA LEU A 158 -37.28 26.14 -0.05
C LEU A 158 -37.74 24.67 0.10
N GLN A 159 -36.84 23.76 0.45
CA GLN A 159 -37.16 22.33 0.56
C GLN A 159 -37.94 21.97 1.83
N LEU A 160 -38.08 22.88 2.79
CA LEU A 160 -38.92 22.67 3.96
C LEU A 160 -40.40 22.56 3.53
N GLU A 161 -41.14 21.64 4.17
CA GLU A 161 -42.52 21.28 3.74
C GLU A 161 -43.58 22.34 4.11
N ASN A 162 -43.18 23.50 4.66
CA ASN A 162 -44.05 24.36 5.47
C ASN A 162 -44.66 25.56 4.72
N GLY A 163 -44.41 25.73 3.42
CA GLY A 163 -44.95 26.84 2.62
C GLY A 163 -46.11 26.42 1.70
N GLU A 164 -47.27 27.08 1.80
CA GLU A 164 -48.40 26.92 0.86
C GLU A 164 -48.13 27.58 -0.50
N LEU A 165 -47.52 28.78 -0.48
CA LEU A 165 -47.09 29.47 -1.69
C LEU A 165 -45.65 29.06 -1.98
N LYS A 166 -45.49 28.22 -3.00
CA LYS A 166 -44.21 27.75 -3.51
C LYS A 166 -43.98 28.29 -4.91
N LEU A 167 -44.03 29.62 -5.06
CA LEU A 167 -44.03 30.32 -6.36
C LEU A 167 -42.93 29.84 -7.33
N ILE A 168 -41.73 29.56 -6.80
CA ILE A 168 -40.63 29.02 -7.61
C ILE A 168 -40.77 27.53 -7.88
N PHE A 169 -41.33 26.70 -6.98
CA PHE A 169 -41.61 25.31 -7.34
C PHE A 169 -42.73 25.22 -8.37
N ASP A 170 -43.74 26.10 -8.35
CA ASP A 170 -44.77 26.13 -9.40
C ASP A 170 -44.15 26.51 -10.76
N ALA A 171 -43.23 27.48 -10.77
CA ALA A 171 -42.47 27.84 -11.96
C ALA A 171 -41.51 26.71 -12.42
N VAL A 172 -40.83 26.06 -11.47
CA VAL A 172 -39.86 24.97 -11.73
C VAL A 172 -40.55 23.66 -12.11
N ALA A 173 -41.75 23.38 -11.62
CA ALA A 173 -42.56 22.23 -12.02
C ALA A 173 -43.07 22.34 -13.47
N SER A 174 -42.96 23.51 -14.09
CA SER A 174 -43.16 23.67 -15.53
C SER A 174 -41.90 23.40 -16.37
N LEU A 175 -40.73 23.24 -15.74
CA LEU A 175 -39.50 22.80 -16.40
C LEU A 175 -39.50 21.28 -16.58
N PRO A 176 -38.74 20.74 -17.55
CA PRO A 176 -38.52 19.30 -17.65
C PRO A 176 -38.00 18.70 -16.34
N ASP A 177 -38.46 17.49 -15.99
CA ASP A 177 -38.14 16.75 -14.75
C ASP A 177 -36.64 16.78 -14.38
N TYR A 178 -35.79 16.73 -15.42
CA TYR A 178 -34.34 16.93 -15.37
C TYR A 178 -33.86 18.07 -14.45
N PHE A 179 -34.53 19.23 -14.49
CA PHE A 179 -34.16 20.42 -13.71
C PHE A 179 -34.62 20.34 -12.24
N VAL A 180 -35.63 19.52 -11.97
CA VAL A 180 -36.23 19.32 -10.64
C VAL A 180 -35.48 18.22 -9.86
N GLU A 181 -34.84 17.29 -10.57
CA GLU A 181 -34.04 16.20 -10.01
C GLU A 181 -33.00 16.70 -8.99
N ILE A 182 -32.85 15.95 -7.90
CA ILE A 182 -31.96 16.28 -6.79
C ILE A 182 -30.56 15.72 -7.06
N SER A 183 -29.56 16.59 -6.98
CA SER A 183 -28.14 16.30 -7.22
C SER A 183 -27.32 16.41 -5.91
N LEU A 184 -26.01 16.61 -6.03
CA LEU A 184 -25.07 16.77 -4.92
C LEU A 184 -25.55 17.81 -3.89
N PHE A 185 -25.26 17.55 -2.61
CA PHE A 185 -25.69 18.38 -1.46
C PHE A 185 -27.21 18.54 -1.30
N ASN A 186 -27.99 17.57 -1.80
CA ASN A 186 -29.46 17.61 -1.80
C ASN A 186 -30.02 18.82 -2.56
N LEU A 187 -29.29 19.39 -3.51
CA LEU A 187 -29.73 20.56 -4.28
C LEU A 187 -30.40 20.15 -5.60
N PRO A 188 -31.53 20.77 -5.99
CA PRO A 188 -32.16 20.50 -7.28
C PRO A 188 -31.31 21.09 -8.42
N ARG A 189 -31.25 20.43 -9.59
CA ARG A 189 -30.36 20.83 -10.70
C ARG A 189 -30.54 22.28 -11.15
N TRP A 190 -31.76 22.82 -11.14
CA TRP A 190 -32.03 24.22 -11.49
C TRP A 190 -31.27 25.25 -10.63
N SER A 191 -30.89 24.89 -9.39
CA SER A 191 -30.11 25.77 -8.52
C SER A 191 -28.74 26.13 -9.11
N GLY A 192 -28.20 25.28 -10.00
CA GLY A 192 -26.98 25.57 -10.75
C GLY A 192 -27.11 26.74 -11.73
N ILE A 193 -28.33 27.03 -12.22
CA ILE A 193 -28.60 28.19 -13.08
C ILE A 193 -28.34 29.49 -12.30
N GLY A 194 -28.81 29.57 -11.05
CA GLY A 194 -28.56 30.73 -10.20
C GLY A 194 -27.07 30.94 -9.90
N LEU A 195 -26.34 29.86 -9.59
CA LEU A 195 -24.89 29.94 -9.38
C LEU A 195 -24.13 30.40 -10.64
N LEU A 196 -24.54 29.94 -11.83
CA LEU A 196 -24.01 30.45 -13.10
C LEU A 196 -24.34 31.94 -13.31
N LEU A 197 -25.58 32.37 -13.03
CA LEU A 197 -26.00 33.77 -13.16
C LEU A 197 -25.28 34.70 -12.16
N ILE A 198 -24.95 34.21 -10.97
CA ILE A 198 -24.19 34.96 -9.95
C ILE A 198 -22.70 35.06 -10.35
N GLY A 199 -22.09 33.94 -10.77
CA GLY A 199 -20.66 33.89 -11.05
C GLY A 199 -20.25 34.49 -12.40
N THR A 200 -21.01 34.21 -13.47
CA THR A 200 -20.60 34.54 -14.85
C THR A 200 -20.37 36.05 -15.09
N PRO A 201 -21.26 36.98 -14.65
CA PRO A 201 -21.06 38.41 -14.90
C PRO A 201 -19.74 38.91 -14.30
N SER A 202 -19.42 38.51 -13.08
CA SER A 202 -18.21 38.95 -12.38
C SER A 202 -16.92 38.44 -13.06
N LEU A 203 -16.94 37.20 -13.57
CA LEU A 203 -15.81 36.64 -14.34
C LEU A 203 -15.64 37.32 -15.71
N VAL A 204 -16.73 37.71 -16.37
CA VAL A 204 -16.69 38.50 -17.59
C VAL A 204 -16.11 39.89 -17.29
N GLY A 205 -16.57 40.57 -16.24
CA GLY A 205 -16.02 41.85 -15.77
C GLY A 205 -14.52 41.78 -15.47
N TRP A 206 -14.10 40.78 -14.69
CA TRP A 206 -12.68 40.54 -14.37
C TRP A 206 -11.82 40.24 -15.62
N SER A 207 -12.35 39.47 -16.56
CA SER A 207 -11.68 39.19 -17.84
C SER A 207 -11.54 40.45 -18.71
N ILE A 208 -12.52 41.36 -18.65
CA ILE A 208 -12.46 42.66 -19.32
C ILE A 208 -11.43 43.57 -18.64
N ASP A 209 -11.52 43.76 -17.32
CA ASP A 209 -10.55 44.54 -16.52
C ASP A 209 -9.11 44.13 -16.84
N ARG A 210 -8.83 42.81 -16.83
CA ARG A 210 -7.50 42.27 -17.11
C ARG A 210 -7.04 42.49 -18.55
N ARG A 211 -7.96 42.56 -19.53
CA ARG A 211 -7.65 42.90 -20.93
C ARG A 211 -7.38 44.40 -21.12
N LEU A 212 -8.09 45.26 -20.40
CA LEU A 212 -7.90 46.71 -20.42
C LEU A 212 -6.56 47.08 -19.76
N ALA A 213 -6.28 46.53 -18.58
CA ALA A 213 -4.99 46.69 -17.90
C ALA A 213 -3.81 46.21 -18.76
N ALA A 214 -3.95 45.08 -19.47
CA ALA A 214 -2.92 44.56 -20.37
C ALA A 214 -2.66 45.45 -21.60
N LYS A 215 -3.57 46.36 -21.94
CA LYS A 215 -3.38 47.39 -22.98
C LYS A 215 -2.86 48.72 -22.44
N GLY A 216 -2.76 48.87 -21.12
CA GLY A 216 -2.44 50.15 -20.48
C GLY A 216 -3.58 51.17 -20.50
N GLU A 217 -4.83 50.72 -20.67
CA GLU A 217 -6.02 51.56 -20.49
C GLU A 217 -6.30 51.75 -18.97
N GLU A 218 -6.90 52.88 -18.57
CA GLU A 218 -7.28 53.11 -17.17
C GLU A 218 -8.35 52.08 -16.74
N VAL A 219 -8.12 51.44 -15.60
CA VAL A 219 -9.05 50.49 -14.95
C VAL A 219 -9.31 51.01 -13.54
N ASP A 220 -10.54 50.82 -13.05
CA ASP A 220 -10.89 51.17 -11.67
C ASP A 220 -9.92 50.55 -10.66
N GLU A 221 -9.68 51.26 -9.54
CA GLU A 221 -8.77 50.85 -8.46
C GLU A 221 -9.05 49.45 -7.91
N HIS A 222 -10.30 49.01 -7.96
CA HIS A 222 -10.74 47.68 -7.54
C HIS A 222 -11.05 46.80 -8.76
N SER A 223 -10.61 45.56 -8.77
CA SER A 223 -11.00 44.57 -9.79
C SER A 223 -12.31 43.86 -9.43
N HIS A 224 -13.07 43.38 -10.42
CA HIS A 224 -14.21 42.49 -10.14
C HIS A 224 -13.75 41.23 -9.37
N PRO A 225 -14.54 40.73 -8.40
CA PRO A 225 -14.20 39.52 -7.66
C PRO A 225 -14.19 38.30 -8.59
N TYR A 226 -13.21 37.41 -8.39
CA TYR A 226 -13.03 36.23 -9.26
C TYR A 226 -13.05 34.90 -8.50
N LEU A 227 -12.50 34.82 -7.28
CA LEU A 227 -12.36 33.55 -6.54
C LEU A 227 -13.70 32.83 -6.30
N ALA A 228 -14.62 33.46 -5.57
CA ALA A 228 -15.94 32.86 -5.31
C ALA A 228 -16.76 32.67 -6.60
N PRO A 229 -16.80 33.63 -7.55
CA PRO A 229 -17.40 33.42 -8.87
C PRO A 229 -16.89 32.22 -9.68
N ILE A 230 -15.59 31.89 -9.63
CA ILE A 230 -15.06 30.64 -10.24
C ILE A 230 -15.71 29.42 -9.59
N VAL A 231 -15.75 29.36 -8.25
CA VAL A 231 -16.37 28.25 -7.51
C VAL A 231 -17.85 28.11 -7.84
N TYR A 232 -18.59 29.22 -7.94
CA TYR A 232 -20.00 29.21 -8.31
C TYR A 232 -20.23 28.76 -9.76
N VAL A 233 -19.38 29.16 -10.71
CA VAL A 233 -19.51 28.68 -12.10
C VAL A 233 -19.21 27.18 -12.20
N LEU A 234 -18.18 26.69 -11.50
CA LEU A 234 -17.86 25.26 -11.47
C LEU A 234 -18.97 24.42 -10.80
N LEU A 235 -19.48 24.86 -9.64
CA LEU A 235 -20.56 24.19 -8.92
C LEU A 235 -21.89 24.27 -9.69
N GLY A 236 -22.17 25.41 -10.32
CA GLY A 236 -23.37 25.61 -11.14
C GLY A 236 -23.36 24.75 -12.40
N ALA A 237 -22.22 24.67 -13.10
CA ALA A 237 -22.04 23.76 -14.22
C ALA A 237 -22.15 22.29 -13.79
N TYR A 238 -21.55 21.91 -12.66
CA TYR A 238 -21.63 20.57 -12.10
C TYR A 238 -23.07 20.12 -11.81
N LEU A 239 -23.88 20.99 -11.18
CA LEU A 239 -25.29 20.71 -10.89
C LEU A 239 -26.16 20.61 -12.15
N LEU A 240 -25.74 21.22 -13.25
CA LEU A 240 -26.42 21.24 -14.56
C LEU A 240 -25.88 20.21 -15.56
N ILE A 241 -25.17 19.19 -15.09
CA ILE A 241 -24.77 18.05 -15.90
C ILE A 241 -25.56 16.82 -15.40
N PRO A 242 -26.20 16.02 -16.29
CA PRO A 242 -26.97 14.85 -15.88
C PRO A 242 -26.13 13.82 -15.11
N GLU A 243 -24.93 13.53 -15.64
CA GLU A 243 -23.98 12.56 -15.12
C GLU A 243 -22.69 13.27 -14.67
N PRO A 244 -22.70 13.93 -13.50
CA PRO A 244 -21.58 14.77 -13.07
C PRO A 244 -20.29 13.99 -12.80
N HIS A 245 -20.37 12.67 -12.58
CA HIS A 245 -19.22 11.80 -12.36
C HIS A 245 -18.32 11.69 -13.61
N TRP A 246 -18.92 11.57 -14.81
CA TRP A 246 -18.18 11.60 -16.08
C TRP A 246 -17.55 12.98 -16.34
N PHE A 247 -18.20 14.06 -15.90
CA PHE A 247 -17.62 15.41 -16.00
C PHE A 247 -16.40 15.59 -15.10
N ILE A 248 -16.40 15.07 -13.86
CA ILE A 248 -15.18 15.10 -13.02
C ILE A 248 -14.07 14.30 -13.70
N LEU A 249 -14.35 13.11 -14.24
CA LEU A 249 -13.35 12.30 -14.96
C LEU A 249 -12.76 13.06 -16.15
N ALA A 250 -13.62 13.66 -17.00
CA ALA A 250 -13.18 14.49 -18.11
C ALA A 250 -12.34 15.70 -17.63
N GLY A 251 -12.72 16.31 -16.50
CA GLY A 251 -11.96 17.36 -15.82
C GLY A 251 -10.56 16.90 -15.38
N ILE A 252 -10.43 15.74 -14.74
CA ILE A 252 -9.14 15.16 -14.32
C ILE A 252 -8.23 14.88 -15.51
N LEU A 253 -8.79 14.34 -16.60
CA LEU A 253 -8.04 14.08 -17.83
C LEU A 253 -7.62 15.39 -18.51
N ALA A 254 -8.51 16.39 -18.58
CA ALA A 254 -8.21 17.71 -19.12
C ALA A 254 -7.15 18.46 -18.29
N ILE A 255 -7.23 18.40 -16.95
CA ILE A 255 -6.22 18.94 -16.04
C ILE A 255 -4.89 18.20 -16.22
N SER A 256 -4.90 16.87 -16.39
CA SER A 256 -3.68 16.09 -16.66
C SER A 256 -3.02 16.50 -17.98
N ILE A 257 -3.79 16.65 -19.05
CA ILE A 257 -3.29 17.12 -20.36
C ILE A 257 -2.78 18.56 -20.25
N GLY A 258 -3.53 19.43 -19.56
CA GLY A 258 -3.15 20.81 -19.29
C GLY A 258 -1.84 20.92 -18.50
N ALA A 259 -1.71 20.16 -17.42
CA ALA A 259 -0.52 20.12 -16.57
C ALA A 259 0.72 19.59 -17.30
N TRP A 260 0.54 18.58 -18.17
CA TRP A 260 1.61 18.12 -19.07
C TRP A 260 1.98 19.19 -20.11
N ALA A 261 1.00 19.93 -20.64
CA ALA A 261 1.24 21.00 -21.62
C ALA A 261 1.92 22.24 -21.01
N THR A 262 1.57 22.63 -19.78
CA THR A 262 2.14 23.80 -19.07
C THR A 262 3.42 23.49 -18.30
N GLY A 263 3.77 22.21 -18.10
CA GLY A 263 4.96 21.81 -17.35
C GLY A 263 4.75 21.63 -15.84
N THR A 264 3.52 21.75 -15.32
CA THR A 264 3.21 21.67 -13.89
C THR A 264 3.14 20.22 -13.40
N MET A 265 4.29 19.54 -13.39
CA MET A 265 4.39 18.10 -13.11
C MET A 265 3.97 17.68 -11.69
N VAL A 266 3.84 18.63 -10.74
CA VAL A 266 3.38 18.37 -9.36
C VAL A 266 2.01 17.67 -9.32
N TRP A 267 1.13 17.96 -10.30
CA TRP A 267 -0.16 17.30 -10.44
C TRP A 267 -0.05 15.77 -10.47
N PHE A 268 1.00 15.23 -11.09
CA PHE A 268 1.12 13.80 -11.33
C PHE A 268 1.38 12.98 -10.06
N TYR A 269 1.86 13.59 -8.96
CA TYR A 269 2.00 12.91 -7.66
C TYR A 269 0.67 12.42 -7.08
N ILE A 270 -0.42 13.15 -7.33
CA ILE A 270 -1.75 12.88 -6.76
C ILE A 270 -2.79 12.44 -7.80
N SER A 271 -2.55 12.75 -9.08
CA SER A 271 -3.46 12.47 -10.20
C SER A 271 -4.02 11.05 -10.24
N SER A 272 -3.17 10.01 -10.08
CA SER A 272 -3.59 8.60 -10.09
C SER A 272 -4.55 8.26 -8.94
N ILE A 273 -4.33 8.84 -7.75
CA ILE A 273 -5.17 8.61 -6.57
C ILE A 273 -6.55 9.27 -6.77
N ILE A 274 -6.57 10.51 -7.26
CA ILE A 274 -7.83 11.20 -7.55
C ILE A 274 -8.59 10.46 -8.65
N LEU A 275 -7.90 10.00 -9.71
CA LEU A 275 -8.49 9.22 -10.79
C LEU A 275 -9.11 7.92 -10.29
N PHE A 276 -8.38 7.15 -9.46
CA PHE A 276 -8.87 5.93 -8.83
C PHE A 276 -10.16 6.18 -8.04
N LEU A 277 -10.18 7.19 -7.17
CA LEU A 277 -11.35 7.52 -6.35
C LEU A 277 -12.56 7.93 -7.20
N GLN A 278 -12.37 8.60 -8.34
CA GLN A 278 -13.48 8.91 -9.24
C GLN A 278 -13.93 7.69 -10.04
N LEU A 279 -13.04 6.79 -10.45
CA LEU A 279 -13.43 5.54 -11.11
C LEU A 279 -14.22 4.62 -10.17
N VAL A 280 -13.88 4.58 -8.87
CA VAL A 280 -14.70 3.95 -7.82
C VAL A 280 -16.08 4.63 -7.75
N ASN A 281 -16.14 5.97 -7.77
CA ASN A 281 -17.40 6.70 -7.75
C ASN A 281 -18.30 6.39 -8.96
N ILE A 282 -17.72 6.28 -10.15
CA ILE A 282 -18.43 5.90 -11.39
C ILE A 282 -18.95 4.46 -11.30
N GLY A 283 -18.10 3.51 -10.89
CA GLY A 283 -18.48 2.10 -10.73
C GLY A 283 -19.68 1.90 -9.80
N ASN A 284 -19.70 2.64 -8.69
CA ASN A 284 -20.81 2.63 -7.71
C ASN A 284 -22.11 3.31 -8.22
N ARG A 285 -22.01 4.22 -9.19
CA ARG A 285 -23.15 5.07 -9.59
C ARG A 285 -23.82 4.65 -10.89
N GLU A 286 -23.07 4.07 -11.82
CA GLU A 286 -23.53 3.81 -13.18
C GLU A 286 -23.87 2.34 -13.44
N TRP A 287 -23.15 1.41 -12.78
CA TRP A 287 -23.15 -0.01 -13.17
C TRP A 287 -23.54 -1.00 -12.08
N ASP A 288 -23.93 -0.52 -10.88
CA ASP A 288 -24.35 -1.34 -9.74
C ASP A 288 -23.39 -2.52 -9.46
N MET A 289 -22.08 -2.26 -9.64
CA MET A 289 -21.03 -3.27 -9.52
C MET A 289 -20.92 -3.74 -8.07
N SER A 290 -20.60 -5.03 -7.87
CA SER A 290 -20.21 -5.50 -6.54
C SER A 290 -19.00 -4.71 -6.02
N GLU A 291 -18.88 -4.54 -4.69
CA GLU A 291 -17.82 -3.72 -4.10
C GLU A 291 -16.42 -4.11 -4.60
N LEU A 292 -16.16 -5.41 -4.72
CA LEU A 292 -14.88 -5.94 -5.22
C LEU A 292 -14.66 -5.62 -6.72
N GLU A 293 -15.69 -5.76 -7.56
CA GLU A 293 -15.60 -5.44 -8.99
C GLU A 293 -15.41 -3.95 -9.23
N MET A 294 -16.05 -3.09 -8.43
CA MET A 294 -15.87 -1.64 -8.46
C MET A 294 -14.40 -1.24 -8.20
N TYR A 295 -13.75 -1.82 -7.19
CA TYR A 295 -12.32 -1.56 -6.93
C TYR A 295 -11.43 -2.12 -8.03
N ARG A 296 -11.70 -3.34 -8.53
CA ARG A 296 -10.98 -3.98 -9.64
C ARG A 296 -11.06 -3.18 -10.95
N PHE A 297 -12.25 -2.67 -11.28
CA PHE A 297 -12.49 -1.73 -12.38
C PHE A 297 -11.62 -0.48 -12.22
N ALA A 298 -11.70 0.19 -11.07
CA ALA A 298 -10.96 1.42 -10.80
C ALA A 298 -9.43 1.20 -10.84
N GLY A 299 -8.95 0.08 -10.29
CA GLY A 299 -7.55 -0.34 -10.36
C GLY A 299 -7.08 -0.48 -11.81
N THR A 300 -7.85 -1.19 -12.64
CA THR A 300 -7.52 -1.42 -14.06
C THR A 300 -7.36 -0.13 -14.85
N TYR A 301 -8.34 0.78 -14.79
CA TYR A 301 -8.26 2.02 -15.57
C TYR A 301 -7.23 3.03 -15.01
N THR A 302 -6.94 2.98 -13.70
CA THR A 302 -5.83 3.75 -13.11
C THR A 302 -4.47 3.17 -13.51
N PHE A 303 -4.35 1.84 -13.61
CA PHE A 303 -3.16 1.19 -14.17
C PHE A 303 -2.93 1.61 -15.63
N VAL A 304 -3.97 1.65 -16.47
CA VAL A 304 -3.86 2.15 -17.85
C VAL A 304 -3.36 3.60 -17.89
N TYR A 305 -3.85 4.47 -17.00
CA TYR A 305 -3.39 5.86 -16.90
C TYR A 305 -1.91 5.97 -16.51
N THR A 306 -1.48 5.27 -15.45
CA THR A 306 -0.08 5.26 -15.01
C THR A 306 0.86 4.64 -16.06
N ALA A 307 0.42 3.58 -16.74
CA ALA A 307 1.14 2.98 -17.86
C ALA A 307 1.32 3.96 -19.04
N ILE A 308 0.32 4.78 -19.37
CA ILE A 308 0.45 5.85 -20.38
C ILE A 308 1.52 6.88 -19.95
N LEU A 309 1.52 7.31 -18.68
CA LEU A 309 2.55 8.23 -18.16
C LEU A 309 3.95 7.61 -18.22
N TYR A 310 4.09 6.32 -17.87
CA TYR A 310 5.36 5.61 -17.97
C TYR A 310 5.82 5.43 -19.43
N ILE A 311 4.92 5.16 -20.38
CA ILE A 311 5.22 5.15 -21.82
C ILE A 311 5.67 6.54 -22.31
N LEU A 312 5.06 7.62 -21.80
CA LEU A 312 5.54 8.98 -22.08
C LEU A 312 6.94 9.24 -21.50
N ARG A 313 7.29 8.65 -20.35
CA ARG A 313 8.67 8.65 -19.83
C ARG A 313 9.61 7.86 -20.73
N LEU A 314 9.24 6.66 -21.17
CA LEU A 314 10.07 5.82 -22.05
C LEU A 314 10.36 6.52 -23.39
N LYS A 315 9.41 7.31 -23.90
CA LYS A 315 9.58 8.13 -25.12
C LYS A 315 10.25 9.48 -24.89
N ASN A 316 10.78 9.76 -23.69
CA ASN A 316 11.35 11.05 -23.28
C ASN A 316 10.39 12.25 -23.52
N ARG A 317 9.08 12.03 -23.41
CA ARG A 317 8.02 13.04 -23.63
C ARG A 317 7.34 13.53 -22.36
N LEU A 318 7.36 12.76 -21.28
CA LEU A 318 6.71 13.14 -20.02
C LEU A 318 7.22 14.49 -19.51
N PHE A 319 8.54 14.64 -19.36
CA PHE A 319 9.18 15.86 -18.86
C PHE A 319 9.49 16.91 -19.94
N LYS A 320 9.01 16.75 -21.19
CA LYS A 320 9.39 17.63 -22.32
C LYS A 320 9.11 19.11 -22.04
N ASN A 321 8.01 19.41 -21.37
CA ASN A 321 7.55 20.77 -21.10
C ASN A 321 7.86 21.21 -19.65
N ALA A 322 8.58 20.39 -18.86
CA ALA A 322 8.93 20.74 -17.49
C ALA A 322 9.94 21.91 -17.47
N GLY A 323 9.78 22.82 -16.51
CA GLY A 323 10.71 23.95 -16.33
C GLY A 323 12.12 23.52 -15.91
N SER A 324 13.05 24.48 -15.95
CA SER A 324 14.43 24.34 -15.43
C SER A 324 14.51 23.87 -13.98
N ASP A 325 13.45 24.14 -13.22
CA ASP A 325 13.39 24.01 -11.77
C ASP A 325 13.22 22.53 -11.34
N TRP A 326 12.97 21.63 -12.29
CA TRP A 326 12.88 20.19 -12.07
C TRP A 326 14.26 19.53 -12.19
N SER A 327 14.88 19.28 -11.04
CA SER A 327 16.10 18.45 -10.93
C SER A 327 15.86 17.03 -11.45
N GLU A 328 16.94 16.34 -11.84
CA GLU A 328 16.83 14.95 -12.28
C GLU A 328 16.33 14.04 -11.14
N GLU A 329 16.74 14.29 -9.89
CA GLU A 329 16.23 13.60 -8.71
C GLU A 329 14.71 13.70 -8.59
N SER A 330 14.13 14.91 -8.64
CA SER A 330 12.67 15.10 -8.55
C SER A 330 11.91 14.44 -9.70
N ARG A 331 12.50 14.35 -10.90
CA ARG A 331 11.93 13.61 -12.03
C ARG A 331 11.91 12.11 -11.75
N GLN A 332 13.00 11.57 -11.22
CA GLN A 332 13.11 10.16 -10.85
C GLN A 332 12.12 9.82 -9.72
N THR A 333 11.99 10.65 -8.68
CA THR A 333 10.97 10.47 -7.62
C THR A 333 9.55 10.48 -8.17
N LEU A 334 9.21 11.37 -9.11
CA LEU A 334 7.89 11.37 -9.73
C LEU A 334 7.63 10.10 -10.56
N VAL A 335 8.65 9.60 -11.28
CA VAL A 335 8.55 8.33 -12.02
C VAL A 335 8.32 7.16 -11.07
N ASP A 336 8.96 7.15 -9.90
CA ASP A 336 8.72 6.11 -8.88
C ASP A 336 7.28 6.18 -8.37
N VAL A 337 6.75 7.36 -8.05
CA VAL A 337 5.36 7.50 -7.62
C VAL A 337 4.40 7.01 -8.70
N ILE A 338 4.64 7.31 -9.97
CA ILE A 338 3.85 6.80 -11.10
C ILE A 338 3.93 5.27 -11.20
N VAL A 339 5.12 4.68 -11.08
CA VAL A 339 5.31 3.23 -11.20
C VAL A 339 4.76 2.48 -9.98
N CYS A 340 5.04 2.94 -8.77
CA CYS A 340 4.53 2.34 -7.53
C CYS A 340 2.99 2.43 -7.46
N THR A 341 2.38 3.57 -7.83
CA THR A 341 0.90 3.66 -7.91
C THR A 341 0.35 2.78 -9.02
N GLY A 342 1.06 2.61 -10.14
CA GLY A 342 0.73 1.64 -11.17
C GLY A 342 0.74 0.19 -10.66
N ILE A 343 1.78 -0.22 -9.93
CA ILE A 343 1.88 -1.58 -9.36
C ILE A 343 0.77 -1.83 -8.34
N VAL A 344 0.53 -0.88 -7.42
CA VAL A 344 -0.56 -0.99 -6.43
C VAL A 344 -1.93 -1.10 -7.12
N THR A 345 -2.17 -0.31 -8.17
CA THR A 345 -3.45 -0.37 -8.91
C THR A 345 -3.59 -1.61 -9.79
N ALA A 346 -2.48 -2.18 -10.27
CA ALA A 346 -2.46 -3.50 -10.92
C ALA A 346 -2.75 -4.65 -9.94
N VAL A 347 -2.26 -4.57 -8.69
CA VAL A 347 -2.62 -5.52 -7.63
C VAL A 347 -4.11 -5.42 -7.26
N ILE A 348 -4.66 -4.20 -7.17
CA ILE A 348 -6.10 -3.98 -6.93
C ILE A 348 -6.95 -4.46 -8.11
N ALA A 349 -6.45 -4.37 -9.35
CA ALA A 349 -7.13 -4.91 -10.53
C ALA A 349 -7.27 -6.44 -10.50
N ASP A 350 -6.32 -7.15 -9.88
CA ASP A 350 -6.36 -8.60 -9.64
C ASP A 350 -6.68 -9.37 -10.95
N THR A 351 -7.74 -10.18 -11.00
CA THR A 351 -8.11 -10.98 -12.20
C THR A 351 -8.97 -10.24 -13.23
N TYR A 352 -9.25 -8.94 -13.04
CA TYR A 352 -10.11 -8.18 -13.95
C TYR A 352 -9.55 -8.12 -15.38
N TYR A 353 -10.42 -8.37 -16.37
CA TYR A 353 -10.03 -8.66 -17.76
C TYR A 353 -8.91 -9.71 -17.86
N TYR A 354 -9.11 -10.88 -17.27
CA TYR A 354 -8.16 -12.01 -17.27
C TYR A 354 -6.79 -11.67 -16.66
N GLY A 355 -6.78 -10.76 -15.68
CA GLY A 355 -5.59 -10.29 -14.98
C GLY A 355 -4.52 -9.62 -15.85
N ALA A 356 -4.89 -9.08 -17.01
CA ALA A 356 -3.96 -8.41 -17.92
C ALA A 356 -3.23 -7.22 -17.26
N ALA A 357 -3.92 -6.47 -16.39
CA ALA A 357 -3.31 -5.39 -15.61
C ALA A 357 -2.29 -5.93 -14.61
N LEU A 358 -2.62 -7.01 -13.89
CA LEU A 358 -1.75 -7.66 -12.92
C LEU A 358 -0.46 -8.19 -13.56
N LEU A 359 -0.58 -8.91 -14.70
CA LEU A 359 0.58 -9.39 -15.47
C LEU A 359 1.51 -8.25 -15.93
N LEU A 360 0.94 -7.22 -16.55
CA LEU A 360 1.71 -6.08 -17.05
C LEU A 360 2.32 -5.28 -15.89
N GLY A 361 1.61 -5.12 -14.77
CA GLY A 361 2.11 -4.49 -13.55
C GLY A 361 3.32 -5.23 -12.98
N THR A 362 3.28 -6.56 -12.94
CA THR A 362 4.39 -7.41 -12.50
C THR A 362 5.61 -7.32 -13.42
N ILE A 363 5.41 -7.36 -14.75
CA ILE A 363 6.51 -7.15 -15.72
C ILE A 363 7.14 -5.75 -15.53
N LEU A 364 6.32 -4.72 -15.31
CA LEU A 364 6.80 -3.36 -15.03
C LEU A 364 7.55 -3.28 -13.69
N PHE A 365 7.09 -3.96 -12.65
CA PHE A 365 7.78 -4.06 -11.36
C PHE A 365 9.16 -4.71 -11.51
N THR A 366 9.25 -5.87 -12.16
CA THR A 366 10.51 -6.58 -12.41
C THR A 366 11.51 -5.70 -13.18
N GLN A 367 11.05 -5.04 -14.26
CA GLN A 367 11.89 -4.10 -15.02
C GLN A 367 12.30 -2.86 -14.21
N HIS A 368 11.43 -2.36 -13.33
CA HIS A 368 11.72 -1.17 -12.52
C HIS A 368 12.68 -1.49 -11.38
N ALA A 369 12.47 -2.60 -10.65
CA ALA A 369 13.36 -3.09 -9.62
C ALA A 369 14.79 -3.32 -10.16
N HIS A 370 14.91 -3.87 -11.38
CA HIS A 370 16.21 -4.03 -12.04
C HIS A 370 16.87 -2.67 -12.33
N LYS A 371 16.14 -1.72 -12.93
CA LYS A 371 16.67 -0.36 -13.21
C LYS A 371 17.00 0.43 -11.94
N ARG A 372 16.28 0.17 -10.85
CA ARG A 372 16.51 0.74 -9.51
C ARG A 372 17.61 0.03 -8.72
N ARG A 373 18.19 -1.03 -9.26
CA ARG A 373 19.22 -1.88 -8.65
C ARG A 373 18.81 -2.50 -7.31
N TRP A 374 17.54 -2.86 -7.15
CA TRP A 374 16.99 -3.45 -5.92
C TRP A 374 17.30 -4.96 -5.83
N ALA A 375 18.58 -5.31 -5.70
CA ALA A 375 19.08 -6.70 -5.71
C ALA A 375 18.27 -7.67 -4.85
N ASN A 376 18.01 -7.34 -3.58
CA ASN A 376 17.26 -8.21 -2.65
C ASN A 376 15.80 -8.42 -3.07
N ILE A 377 15.17 -7.44 -3.72
CA ILE A 377 13.80 -7.57 -4.25
C ILE A 377 13.80 -8.50 -5.46
N LEU A 378 14.79 -8.37 -6.36
CA LEU A 378 14.94 -9.23 -7.53
C LEU A 378 15.04 -10.73 -7.17
N LEU A 379 15.66 -11.06 -6.02
CA LEU A 379 15.73 -12.43 -5.52
C LEU A 379 14.37 -13.01 -5.08
N MET A 380 13.40 -12.16 -4.72
CA MET A 380 12.06 -12.56 -4.28
C MET A 380 11.00 -12.48 -5.39
N ILE A 381 11.35 -11.96 -6.56
CA ILE A 381 10.45 -11.89 -7.73
C ILE A 381 9.84 -13.23 -8.15
N PRO A 382 10.52 -14.39 -8.07
CA PRO A 382 9.91 -15.67 -8.41
C PRO A 382 8.62 -15.98 -7.64
N VAL A 383 8.54 -15.55 -6.38
CA VAL A 383 7.33 -15.71 -5.54
C VAL A 383 6.20 -14.81 -6.07
N VAL A 384 6.53 -13.60 -6.52
CA VAL A 384 5.56 -12.66 -7.11
C VAL A 384 5.09 -13.15 -8.47
N HIS A 385 5.99 -13.65 -9.32
CA HIS A 385 5.66 -14.28 -10.60
C HIS A 385 4.72 -15.47 -10.42
N ALA A 386 5.04 -16.39 -9.50
CA ALA A 386 4.22 -17.55 -9.19
C ALA A 386 2.82 -17.16 -8.69
N TRP A 387 2.73 -16.23 -7.75
CA TRP A 387 1.45 -15.72 -7.24
C TRP A 387 0.59 -15.11 -8.37
N VAL A 388 1.17 -14.26 -9.22
CA VAL A 388 0.46 -13.63 -10.35
C VAL A 388 -0.01 -14.67 -11.36
N VAL A 389 0.81 -15.68 -11.65
CA VAL A 389 0.46 -16.78 -12.55
C VAL A 389 -0.71 -17.59 -11.98
N ALA A 390 -0.68 -17.99 -10.70
CA ALA A 390 -1.81 -18.66 -10.04
C ALA A 390 -3.10 -17.85 -10.21
N ARG A 391 -3.09 -16.56 -9.82
CA ARG A 391 -4.27 -15.67 -9.90
C ARG A 391 -4.86 -15.61 -11.30
N VAL A 392 -4.03 -15.50 -12.33
CA VAL A 392 -4.49 -15.41 -13.73
C VAL A 392 -5.00 -16.75 -14.25
N VAL A 393 -4.34 -17.85 -13.88
CA VAL A 393 -4.58 -19.19 -14.42
C VAL A 393 -5.79 -19.87 -13.77
N ALA A 394 -6.13 -19.52 -12.52
CA ALA A 394 -7.29 -20.04 -11.78
C ALA A 394 -8.64 -19.88 -12.51
N ASP A 395 -8.82 -18.84 -13.33
CA ASP A 395 -10.04 -18.64 -14.13
C ASP A 395 -10.11 -19.60 -15.35
N PHE A 396 -9.03 -20.32 -15.68
CA PHE A 396 -8.90 -21.17 -16.87
C PHE A 396 -8.67 -22.66 -16.59
N THR A 397 -8.12 -23.01 -15.42
CA THR A 397 -7.84 -24.41 -15.05
C THR A 397 -7.75 -24.59 -13.54
N VAL A 398 -7.94 -25.83 -13.08
CA VAL A 398 -7.81 -26.25 -11.67
C VAL A 398 -6.34 -26.45 -11.29
N TYR A 399 -5.43 -26.56 -12.27
CA TYR A 399 -3.99 -26.75 -12.05
C TYR A 399 -3.22 -25.43 -11.78
N ASP A 400 -3.84 -24.44 -11.15
CA ASP A 400 -3.27 -23.10 -10.99
C ASP A 400 -2.08 -23.08 -10.01
N LEU A 401 -2.18 -23.86 -8.93
CA LEU A 401 -1.11 -24.05 -7.95
C LEU A 401 0.09 -24.80 -8.55
N GLU A 402 -0.14 -25.84 -9.35
CA GLU A 402 0.95 -26.61 -9.97
C GLU A 402 1.66 -25.79 -11.04
N VAL A 403 0.93 -25.02 -11.85
CA VAL A 403 1.52 -24.11 -12.85
C VAL A 403 2.33 -23.00 -12.17
N ALA A 404 1.84 -22.46 -11.05
CA ALA A 404 2.60 -21.49 -10.25
C ALA A 404 3.85 -22.12 -9.62
N GLY A 405 3.74 -23.33 -9.06
CA GLY A 405 4.85 -24.12 -8.54
C GLY A 405 5.91 -24.39 -9.61
N PHE A 406 5.50 -24.74 -10.84
CA PHE A 406 6.39 -24.95 -11.98
C PHE A 406 7.18 -23.70 -12.37
N VAL A 407 6.52 -22.55 -12.48
CA VAL A 407 7.18 -21.26 -12.78
C VAL A 407 8.17 -20.91 -11.67
N MET A 408 7.75 -21.03 -10.41
CA MET A 408 8.60 -20.74 -9.26
C MET A 408 9.82 -21.67 -9.18
N LEU A 409 9.65 -22.94 -9.56
CA LEU A 409 10.70 -23.95 -9.57
C LEU A 409 11.76 -23.67 -10.63
N ILE A 410 11.34 -23.31 -11.86
CA ILE A 410 12.27 -22.94 -12.93
C ILE A 410 13.12 -21.74 -12.50
N GLU A 411 12.48 -20.71 -11.95
CA GLU A 411 13.20 -19.50 -11.52
C GLU A 411 14.09 -19.77 -10.28
N SER A 412 13.68 -20.63 -9.34
CA SER A 412 14.51 -21.01 -8.18
C SER A 412 15.75 -21.83 -8.58
N LEU A 413 15.62 -22.70 -9.59
CA LEU A 413 16.73 -23.41 -10.21
C LEU A 413 17.63 -22.45 -11.00
N GLY A 414 17.05 -21.45 -11.67
CA GLY A 414 17.78 -20.36 -12.33
C GLY A 414 18.64 -19.56 -11.35
N LEU A 415 18.10 -19.15 -10.20
CA LEU A 415 18.85 -18.48 -9.13
C LEU A 415 19.96 -19.38 -8.55
N SER A 416 19.67 -20.67 -8.36
CA SER A 416 20.66 -21.66 -7.89
C SER A 416 21.81 -21.84 -8.88
N TRP A 417 21.51 -21.86 -10.19
CA TRP A 417 22.49 -21.93 -11.26
C TRP A 417 23.31 -20.63 -11.41
N ALA A 418 22.66 -19.46 -11.32
CA ALA A 418 23.33 -18.16 -11.31
C ALA A 418 24.34 -18.05 -10.16
N SER A 419 23.95 -18.51 -8.96
CA SER A 419 24.84 -18.63 -7.81
C SER A 419 26.04 -19.55 -8.06
N TRP A 420 25.83 -20.67 -8.77
CA TRP A 420 26.91 -21.59 -9.14
C TRP A 420 27.90 -20.95 -10.12
N GLN A 421 27.41 -20.20 -11.12
CA GLN A 421 28.24 -19.52 -12.13
C GLN A 421 28.90 -18.22 -11.63
N MET A 422 28.71 -17.82 -10.36
CA MET A 422 29.10 -16.50 -9.85
C MET A 422 28.47 -15.34 -10.65
N TRP A 423 27.29 -15.56 -11.23
CA TRP A 423 26.62 -14.59 -12.09
C TRP A 423 26.08 -13.39 -11.29
N ASP A 424 26.24 -12.20 -11.85
CA ASP A 424 25.73 -10.93 -11.35
C ASP A 424 24.88 -10.21 -12.42
N PHE A 425 24.34 -9.05 -12.10
CA PHE A 425 23.56 -8.26 -13.05
C PHE A 425 24.43 -7.38 -13.97
N GLU A 426 25.75 -7.62 -14.06
CA GLU A 426 26.72 -6.81 -14.83
C GLU A 426 26.63 -5.30 -14.47
N TRP A 427 26.50 -4.96 -13.19
CA TRP A 427 26.43 -3.56 -12.73
C TRP A 427 27.85 -3.02 -12.44
N ASP A 428 28.36 -2.16 -13.32
CA ASP A 428 29.72 -1.56 -13.37
C ASP A 428 30.36 -1.04 -12.05
N GLU A 429 29.59 -0.93 -10.96
CA GLU A 429 29.97 -0.33 -9.68
C GLU A 429 30.19 -1.34 -8.55
N TRP A 430 29.87 -2.62 -8.76
CA TRP A 430 30.00 -3.65 -7.72
C TRP A 430 31.46 -4.08 -7.53
N SER A 431 31.87 -4.23 -6.27
CA SER A 431 33.15 -4.87 -5.93
C SER A 431 33.04 -6.40 -6.03
N ASP A 432 34.18 -7.08 -6.22
CA ASP A 432 34.25 -8.54 -6.25
C ASP A 432 33.60 -9.19 -5.00
N GLN A 433 33.74 -8.55 -3.84
CA GLN A 433 33.07 -8.97 -2.60
C GLN A 433 31.54 -8.85 -2.71
N GLN A 434 31.02 -7.75 -3.24
CA GLN A 434 29.57 -7.56 -3.43
C GLN A 434 28.99 -8.55 -4.45
N VAL A 435 29.73 -8.84 -5.52
CA VAL A 435 29.39 -9.90 -6.48
C VAL A 435 29.34 -11.26 -5.78
N GLN A 436 30.34 -11.59 -4.94
CA GLN A 436 30.38 -12.85 -4.21
C GLN A 436 29.26 -12.97 -3.15
N GLU A 437 28.96 -11.89 -2.43
CA GLU A 437 27.84 -11.82 -1.48
C GLU A 437 26.48 -11.95 -2.18
N PHE A 438 26.27 -11.22 -3.29
CA PHE A 438 25.05 -11.33 -4.08
C PHE A 438 24.87 -12.73 -4.69
N SER A 439 25.94 -13.29 -5.25
CA SER A 439 25.97 -14.67 -5.75
C SER A 439 25.65 -15.69 -4.65
N ASN A 440 26.15 -15.48 -3.43
CA ASN A 440 25.80 -16.33 -2.30
C ASN A 440 24.31 -16.20 -1.91
N ASN A 441 23.80 -14.97 -1.85
CA ASN A 441 22.41 -14.66 -1.52
C ASN A 441 21.41 -15.18 -2.57
N SER A 442 21.76 -15.14 -3.86
CA SER A 442 20.93 -15.74 -4.92
C SER A 442 20.84 -17.26 -4.78
N GLY A 443 21.92 -17.91 -4.32
CA GLY A 443 21.91 -19.32 -3.98
C GLY A 443 20.99 -19.64 -2.81
N ILE A 444 21.04 -18.84 -1.74
CA ILE A 444 20.16 -18.97 -0.58
C ILE A 444 18.69 -18.78 -1.01
N ALA A 445 18.39 -17.73 -1.77
CA ALA A 445 17.05 -17.46 -2.28
C ALA A 445 16.54 -18.60 -3.15
N GLY A 446 17.33 -19.07 -4.13
CA GLY A 446 16.99 -20.23 -4.95
C GLY A 446 16.71 -21.50 -4.12
N ALA A 447 17.52 -21.75 -3.10
CA ALA A 447 17.35 -22.93 -2.24
C ALA A 447 16.14 -22.86 -1.29
N LEU A 448 15.80 -21.66 -0.79
CA LEU A 448 14.61 -21.43 0.04
C LEU A 448 13.33 -21.43 -0.79
N ILE A 449 13.34 -20.86 -2.00
CA ILE A 449 12.18 -20.80 -2.91
C ILE A 449 11.89 -22.18 -3.54
N PHE A 450 12.91 -23.02 -3.74
CA PHE A 450 12.75 -24.38 -4.28
C PHE A 450 11.77 -25.23 -3.45
N ILE A 451 11.79 -25.13 -2.12
CA ILE A 451 10.97 -25.96 -1.22
C ILE A 451 9.46 -25.72 -1.45
N PRO A 452 8.91 -24.49 -1.30
CA PRO A 452 7.52 -24.23 -1.61
C PRO A 452 7.20 -24.38 -3.11
N ALA A 453 8.17 -24.22 -4.02
CA ALA A 453 7.95 -24.44 -5.44
C ALA A 453 7.69 -25.92 -5.78
N ALA A 454 8.54 -26.80 -5.27
CA ALA A 454 8.36 -28.24 -5.40
C ALA A 454 7.09 -28.72 -4.67
N TRP A 455 6.76 -28.11 -3.52
CA TRP A 455 5.52 -28.39 -2.80
C TRP A 455 4.29 -28.03 -3.66
N LEU A 456 4.19 -26.79 -4.15
CA LEU A 456 3.06 -26.36 -4.96
C LEU A 456 2.92 -27.16 -6.27
N LEU A 457 4.03 -27.55 -6.90
CA LEU A 457 4.02 -28.35 -8.12
C LEU A 457 3.49 -29.78 -7.94
N VAL A 458 3.74 -30.39 -6.77
CA VAL A 458 3.58 -31.85 -6.58
C VAL A 458 2.51 -32.20 -5.54
N LEU A 459 2.19 -31.27 -4.65
CA LEU A 459 1.25 -31.40 -3.53
C LEU A 459 0.17 -30.30 -3.55
N GLY A 460 0.10 -29.49 -4.62
CA GLY A 460 -0.90 -28.43 -4.77
C GLY A 460 -2.26 -28.92 -5.27
N GLY A 461 -2.30 -29.99 -6.06
CA GLY A 461 -3.51 -30.57 -6.64
C GLY A 461 -4.03 -31.83 -5.95
N ASP A 462 -5.15 -32.35 -6.47
CA ASP A 462 -5.84 -33.53 -5.94
C ASP A 462 -4.97 -34.81 -5.94
N ASP A 463 -4.13 -34.99 -6.97
CA ASP A 463 -3.21 -36.14 -7.13
C ASP A 463 -1.84 -35.87 -6.46
N SER A 464 -1.85 -35.59 -5.16
CA SER A 464 -0.62 -35.25 -4.41
C SER A 464 0.38 -36.42 -4.34
N ALA A 465 1.66 -36.19 -4.65
CA ALA A 465 2.70 -37.24 -4.73
C ALA A 465 3.92 -36.96 -3.82
N LEU A 466 3.82 -37.29 -2.53
CA LEU A 466 4.84 -36.97 -1.52
C LEU A 466 6.20 -37.64 -1.81
N TRP A 467 6.22 -38.82 -2.44
CA TRP A 467 7.44 -39.48 -2.91
C TRP A 467 8.19 -38.65 -3.96
N LEU A 468 7.48 -37.96 -4.86
CA LEU A 468 8.08 -37.16 -5.92
C LEU A 468 8.65 -35.86 -5.33
N PHE A 469 7.93 -35.22 -4.41
CA PHE A 469 8.42 -34.08 -3.64
C PHE A 469 9.71 -34.44 -2.88
N GLY A 470 9.71 -35.56 -2.15
CA GLY A 470 10.89 -36.05 -1.44
C GLY A 470 12.08 -36.36 -2.36
N GLY A 471 11.82 -36.97 -3.52
CA GLY A 471 12.84 -37.24 -4.54
C GLY A 471 13.45 -35.95 -5.12
N MET A 472 12.62 -34.96 -5.43
CA MET A 472 13.06 -33.64 -5.89
C MET A 472 13.93 -32.94 -4.84
N LEU A 473 13.52 -32.99 -3.57
CA LEU A 473 14.29 -32.41 -2.46
C LEU A 473 15.65 -33.11 -2.31
N CYS A 474 15.71 -34.45 -2.35
CA CYS A 474 16.97 -35.20 -2.32
C CYS A 474 17.93 -34.77 -3.44
N VAL A 475 17.47 -34.72 -4.69
CA VAL A 475 18.32 -34.38 -5.85
C VAL A 475 18.82 -32.93 -5.75
N HIS A 476 17.94 -31.99 -5.43
CA HIS A 476 18.31 -30.58 -5.32
C HIS A 476 19.27 -30.34 -4.16
N SER A 477 18.97 -30.85 -2.97
CA SER A 477 19.81 -30.74 -1.78
C SER A 477 21.19 -31.38 -1.98
N ALA A 478 21.26 -32.56 -2.61
CA ALA A 478 22.55 -33.17 -2.96
C ALA A 478 23.38 -32.30 -3.93
N GLY A 479 22.74 -31.70 -4.93
CA GLY A 479 23.39 -30.76 -5.86
C GLY A 479 23.92 -29.50 -5.18
N GLN A 480 23.13 -28.89 -4.29
CA GLN A 480 23.57 -27.76 -3.45
C GLN A 480 24.77 -28.14 -2.57
N GLY A 481 24.75 -29.36 -2.01
CA GLY A 481 25.83 -29.91 -1.18
C GLY A 481 27.14 -30.10 -1.94
N ALA A 482 27.11 -30.67 -3.14
CA ALA A 482 28.29 -30.83 -3.99
C ALA A 482 29.00 -29.49 -4.25
N ILE A 483 28.25 -28.44 -4.56
CA ILE A 483 28.77 -27.07 -4.71
C ILE A 483 29.31 -26.54 -3.36
N GLY A 484 28.62 -26.86 -2.26
CA GLY A 484 29.02 -26.49 -0.89
C GLY A 484 30.33 -27.13 -0.42
N PHE A 485 30.70 -28.32 -0.91
CA PHE A 485 32.01 -28.92 -0.67
C PHE A 485 33.09 -28.35 -1.61
N GLN A 486 32.77 -28.13 -2.90
CA GLN A 486 33.71 -27.56 -3.87
C GLN A 486 34.16 -26.13 -3.53
N ARG A 487 33.24 -25.28 -3.05
CA ARG A 487 33.49 -23.85 -2.77
C ARG A 487 33.62 -23.52 -1.27
N ASP A 488 33.67 -24.55 -0.43
CA ASP A 488 33.64 -24.47 1.04
C ASP A 488 32.56 -23.57 1.67
N ILE A 489 31.32 -23.63 1.16
CA ILE A 489 30.22 -22.79 1.66
C ILE A 489 29.37 -23.54 2.71
N GLY A 490 29.35 -23.01 3.94
CA GLY A 490 28.72 -23.63 5.12
C GLY A 490 27.22 -23.94 4.98
N TRP A 491 26.41 -22.97 4.55
CA TRP A 491 24.95 -23.15 4.47
C TRP A 491 24.55 -24.16 3.39
N ARG A 492 25.28 -24.19 2.26
CA ARG A 492 25.10 -25.19 1.19
C ARG A 492 25.36 -26.60 1.72
N ARG A 493 26.41 -26.72 2.55
CA ARG A 493 26.68 -27.83 3.47
C ARG A 493 25.38 -28.30 4.14
N LEU A 494 24.90 -27.47 5.06
CA LEU A 494 23.79 -27.75 5.96
C LEU A 494 22.47 -28.07 5.22
N TYR A 495 22.13 -27.30 4.17
CA TYR A 495 20.94 -27.50 3.35
C TYR A 495 20.93 -28.87 2.67
N ALA A 496 22.09 -29.37 2.23
CA ALA A 496 22.20 -30.69 1.63
C ALA A 496 21.87 -31.79 2.64
N MET A 497 22.44 -31.69 3.84
CA MET A 497 22.35 -32.72 4.88
C MET A 497 20.96 -32.80 5.51
N ILE A 498 20.32 -31.64 5.73
CA ILE A 498 18.93 -31.58 6.18
C ILE A 498 17.98 -32.04 5.07
N GLY A 499 18.09 -31.46 3.87
CA GLY A 499 17.11 -31.68 2.80
C GLY A 499 17.13 -33.09 2.21
N VAL A 500 18.28 -33.74 2.06
CA VAL A 500 18.33 -35.16 1.63
C VAL A 500 17.70 -36.07 2.68
N SER A 501 17.96 -35.82 3.96
CA SER A 501 17.40 -36.64 5.04
C SER A 501 15.88 -36.48 5.13
N ILE A 502 15.36 -35.25 5.03
CA ILE A 502 13.92 -34.98 4.96
C ILE A 502 13.30 -35.57 3.69
N GLY A 503 13.97 -35.49 2.54
CA GLY A 503 13.47 -36.05 1.28
C GLY A 503 13.27 -37.56 1.35
N PHE A 504 14.18 -38.29 1.97
CA PHE A 504 13.99 -39.72 2.26
C PHE A 504 12.83 -39.99 3.25
N LEU A 505 12.60 -39.13 4.24
CA LEU A 505 11.44 -39.24 5.14
C LEU A 505 10.10 -38.97 4.43
N CYS A 506 10.06 -38.04 3.48
CA CYS A 506 8.88 -37.83 2.62
C CYS A 506 8.59 -39.07 1.77
N ILE A 507 9.61 -39.65 1.12
CA ILE A 507 9.47 -40.91 0.36
C ILE A 507 9.03 -42.07 1.26
N TRP A 508 9.55 -42.15 2.49
CA TRP A 508 9.17 -43.16 3.48
C TRP A 508 7.69 -43.11 3.87
N GLY A 509 7.13 -41.90 4.03
CA GLY A 509 5.74 -41.70 4.40
C GLY A 509 4.75 -42.23 3.36
N ASP A 510 5.15 -42.19 2.08
CA ASP A 510 4.27 -42.38 0.92
C ASP A 510 4.37 -43.78 0.26
N ILE A 511 5.47 -44.53 0.46
CA ILE A 511 5.65 -45.86 -0.15
C ILE A 511 5.07 -46.97 0.73
N ASP A 512 4.07 -47.73 0.26
CA ASP A 512 3.49 -48.86 1.03
C ASP A 512 4.43 -50.06 1.28
N SER A 513 5.46 -50.26 0.45
CA SER A 513 6.36 -51.43 0.55
C SER A 513 7.25 -51.37 1.79
N GLY A 514 7.02 -52.26 2.76
CA GLY A 514 7.74 -52.30 4.04
C GLY A 514 9.28 -52.42 3.91
N ILE A 515 9.78 -53.12 2.89
CA ILE A 515 11.24 -53.20 2.61
C ILE A 515 11.77 -51.83 2.16
N MET A 516 11.03 -51.14 1.29
CA MET A 516 11.40 -49.81 0.82
C MET A 516 11.28 -48.77 1.92
N LYS A 517 10.26 -48.85 2.80
CA LYS A 517 10.19 -48.05 4.03
C LYS A 517 11.46 -48.22 4.88
N GLY A 518 11.84 -49.46 5.19
CA GLY A 518 13.08 -49.73 5.94
C GLY A 518 14.32 -49.15 5.27
N LEU A 519 14.44 -49.28 3.94
CA LEU A 519 15.56 -48.71 3.17
C LEU A 519 15.61 -47.17 3.24
N MET A 520 14.47 -46.48 3.11
CA MET A 520 14.45 -45.01 3.18
C MET A 520 14.87 -44.49 4.56
N LEU A 521 14.45 -45.15 5.65
CA LEU A 521 14.90 -44.80 7.01
C LEU A 521 16.41 -45.02 7.18
N ILE A 522 16.96 -46.12 6.65
CA ILE A 522 18.40 -46.38 6.68
C ILE A 522 19.16 -45.30 5.89
N LEU A 523 18.66 -44.89 4.72
CA LEU A 523 19.27 -43.83 3.92
C LEU A 523 19.24 -42.47 4.63
N ALA A 524 18.11 -42.09 5.24
CA ALA A 524 17.99 -40.88 6.04
C ALA A 524 18.92 -40.89 7.27
N ALA A 525 19.01 -42.01 7.98
CA ALA A 525 19.92 -42.17 9.11
C ALA A 525 21.39 -42.12 8.68
N LEU A 526 21.74 -42.73 7.54
CA LEU A 526 23.09 -42.71 6.98
C LEU A 526 23.51 -41.30 6.57
N THR A 527 22.62 -40.48 6.00
CA THR A 527 22.95 -39.09 5.65
C THR A 527 23.14 -38.21 6.87
N LEU A 528 22.36 -38.42 7.95
CA LEU A 528 22.57 -37.74 9.24
C LEU A 528 23.85 -38.21 9.96
N PHE A 529 24.21 -39.49 9.84
CA PHE A 529 25.46 -40.02 10.38
C PHE A 529 26.70 -39.49 9.63
N MET A 530 26.63 -39.44 8.30
CA MET A 530 27.66 -38.86 7.43
C MET A 530 27.84 -37.35 7.70
N LEU A 531 26.76 -36.63 7.97
CA LEU A 531 26.74 -35.26 8.50
C LEU A 531 27.56 -35.14 9.80
N GLY A 532 27.36 -36.04 10.76
CA GLY A 532 28.13 -36.07 12.01
C GLY A 532 29.63 -36.25 11.77
N ILE A 533 30.02 -37.23 10.95
CA ILE A 533 31.42 -37.49 10.59
C ILE A 533 32.06 -36.26 9.94
N LEU A 534 31.42 -35.68 8.92
CA LEU A 534 32.00 -34.59 8.14
C LEU A 534 32.19 -33.28 8.94
N TYR A 535 31.37 -33.02 9.96
CA TYR A 535 31.62 -31.92 10.89
C TYR A 535 32.70 -32.25 11.92
N MET A 536 32.75 -33.46 12.47
CA MET A 536 33.82 -33.85 13.41
C MET A 536 35.20 -33.79 12.75
N THR A 537 35.35 -34.33 11.53
CA THR A 537 36.61 -34.26 10.78
C THR A 537 37.02 -32.83 10.45
N ARG A 538 36.05 -31.92 10.21
CA ARG A 538 36.33 -30.49 9.97
C ARG A 538 36.71 -29.75 11.26
N ALA A 539 36.19 -30.17 12.41
CA ALA A 539 36.52 -29.59 13.72
C ALA A 539 37.90 -30.01 14.25
N GLY A 540 38.72 -30.71 13.46
CA GLY A 540 39.99 -31.28 13.90
C GLY A 540 39.84 -32.47 14.86
N LEU A 541 38.62 -32.96 15.06
CA LEU A 541 38.33 -34.13 15.87
C LEU A 541 38.47 -35.39 15.00
N GLU A 542 39.70 -35.86 14.85
CA GLU A 542 39.95 -37.18 14.29
C GLU A 542 39.23 -38.25 15.09
N MET A 543 38.39 -39.05 14.42
CA MET A 543 37.86 -40.27 15.02
C MET A 543 39.01 -41.25 15.23
N ARG A 544 39.50 -41.36 16.47
CA ARG A 544 40.37 -42.46 16.91
C ARG A 544 39.65 -43.80 16.66
N GLY A 545 39.95 -44.44 15.53
CA GLY A 545 39.36 -45.73 15.18
C GLY A 545 39.59 -46.22 13.74
N THR A 546 39.99 -45.36 12.79
CA THR A 546 40.16 -45.76 11.37
C THR A 546 41.54 -45.46 10.77
N GLY A 547 42.53 -45.11 11.59
CA GLY A 547 43.95 -45.12 11.19
C GLY A 547 44.49 -46.54 11.18
N ALA A 548 44.99 -47.01 10.04
CA ALA A 548 45.52 -48.37 9.87
C ALA A 548 46.96 -48.50 10.39
N GLU A 549 47.14 -48.50 11.71
CA GLU A 549 48.41 -48.87 12.37
C GLU A 549 48.14 -49.59 13.71
N ALA A 550 47.83 -50.89 13.62
CA ALA A 550 47.65 -51.75 14.77
C ALA A 550 49.01 -52.28 15.25
N ASP A 551 49.70 -51.49 16.06
CA ASP A 551 50.99 -51.90 16.64
C ASP A 551 50.76 -52.98 17.73
N LEU A 552 51.14 -54.22 17.42
CA LEU A 552 50.75 -55.43 18.15
C LEU A 552 51.57 -55.61 19.44
N GLN A 553 51.07 -55.10 20.57
CA GLN A 553 51.55 -55.47 21.90
C GLN A 553 50.81 -56.72 22.42
N LEU A 554 51.44 -57.88 22.22
CA LEU A 554 50.98 -59.17 22.75
C LEU A 554 51.08 -59.21 24.29
N PRO A 555 49.99 -59.50 25.03
CA PRO A 555 50.04 -59.56 26.49
C PRO A 555 50.65 -60.87 27.00
N THR A 556 51.78 -60.78 27.72
CA THR A 556 52.39 -61.91 28.44
C THR A 556 51.70 -62.17 29.78
N LEU A 557 51.45 -63.44 30.10
CA LEU A 557 50.69 -63.90 31.28
C LEU A 557 51.52 -63.95 32.59
N PHE A 558 50.80 -64.03 33.73
CA PHE A 558 51.20 -64.35 35.13
C PHE A 558 51.78 -63.25 36.06
N THR A 559 50.87 -62.66 36.89
CA THR A 559 50.82 -62.59 38.40
C THR A 559 52.05 -62.19 39.27
N PRO A 560 51.88 -61.75 40.56
CA PRO A 560 50.66 -61.47 41.35
C PRO A 560 50.62 -60.15 42.20
N GLN A 561 49.40 -59.75 42.59
CA GLN A 561 48.97 -59.23 43.92
C GLN A 561 49.59 -57.96 44.55
N GLN A 562 48.74 -56.94 44.80
CA GLN A 562 48.50 -56.42 46.16
C GLN A 562 47.08 -55.84 46.31
N GLU A 563 46.47 -56.02 47.49
CA GLU A 563 45.07 -55.70 47.81
C GLU A 563 44.85 -54.24 48.24
N VAL A 564 43.64 -53.69 47.98
CA VAL A 564 42.80 -53.05 49.02
C VAL A 564 41.33 -53.38 48.71
N ALA A 565 40.58 -53.82 49.71
CA ALA A 565 39.17 -54.22 49.58
C ALA A 565 38.21 -53.18 50.16
N VAL A 566 36.98 -53.11 49.61
CA VAL A 566 35.74 -52.77 50.34
C VAL A 566 34.64 -53.71 49.85
N HIS A 567 33.75 -54.10 50.77
CA HIS A 567 32.82 -55.23 50.65
C HIS A 567 31.71 -55.10 49.59
N ALA A 568 31.32 -56.26 49.06
CA ALA A 568 29.97 -56.52 48.54
C ALA A 568 29.28 -57.56 49.46
N ASP A 569 27.98 -57.40 49.69
CA ASP A 569 27.10 -58.44 50.25
C ASP A 569 26.24 -59.02 49.12
N ILE A 570 26.21 -60.35 49.01
CA ILE A 570 25.31 -61.14 48.14
C ILE A 570 24.93 -62.41 48.92
N PRO A 571 23.63 -62.71 49.06
CA PRO A 571 23.09 -63.99 48.55
C PRO A 571 21.66 -63.84 47.98
N GLU A 572 21.09 -64.71 47.15
CA GLU A 572 21.54 -65.95 46.46
C GLU A 572 20.56 -66.23 45.29
N PRO A 573 20.92 -67.04 44.28
CA PRO A 573 20.03 -67.45 43.18
C PRO A 573 19.30 -68.78 43.49
N VAL A 574 18.10 -68.98 42.90
CA VAL A 574 17.43 -70.29 42.83
C VAL A 574 16.87 -70.53 41.43
N THR A 575 16.95 -71.76 40.96
CA THR A 575 16.71 -72.22 39.57
C THR A 575 15.40 -73.01 39.38
N GLU A 576 15.11 -73.26 38.09
CA GLU A 576 14.40 -74.44 37.52
C GLU A 576 12.87 -74.45 37.27
N ASP A 577 12.56 -75.02 36.09
CA ASP A 577 11.39 -75.79 35.61
C ASP A 577 10.03 -75.16 35.15
N THR A 578 9.86 -75.22 33.81
CA THR A 578 8.65 -75.44 32.97
C THR A 578 7.93 -76.79 33.23
N PRO A 579 6.76 -77.16 32.59
CA PRO A 579 5.83 -76.46 31.66
C PRO A 579 4.30 -76.71 31.96
N GLU A 580 3.42 -76.54 30.94
CA GLU A 580 1.99 -76.96 30.80
C GLU A 580 0.90 -76.07 31.47
N SER A 581 -0.33 -75.88 30.95
CA SER A 581 -1.05 -76.45 29.78
C SER A 581 -2.11 -75.50 29.14
N VAL A 582 -2.45 -75.80 27.87
CA VAL A 582 -3.69 -75.56 27.05
C VAL A 582 -5.00 -75.27 27.86
N THR A 583 -6.03 -74.50 27.45
CA THR A 583 -6.83 -74.35 26.19
C THR A 583 -7.59 -73.00 26.20
N GLU A 584 -7.73 -72.24 25.10
CA GLU A 584 -8.78 -72.32 24.04
C GLU A 584 -10.17 -71.78 24.45
N ASP A 585 -10.62 -70.65 23.85
CA ASP A 585 -12.00 -70.43 23.38
C ASP A 585 -12.12 -69.13 22.52
N VAL A 586 -12.89 -69.21 21.44
CA VAL A 586 -13.23 -68.24 20.35
C VAL A 586 -14.63 -68.68 19.85
N PRO A 587 -15.61 -67.84 19.42
CA PRO A 587 -15.59 -66.48 18.83
C PRO A 587 -16.40 -65.46 19.69
N GLU A 588 -17.02 -64.35 19.24
CA GLU A 588 -17.40 -63.81 17.91
C GLU A 588 -17.56 -62.25 17.93
N ASP A 589 -18.10 -61.68 16.85
CA ASP A 589 -18.15 -60.24 16.48
C ASP A 589 -19.04 -59.31 17.33
N GLU A 590 -18.63 -58.04 17.48
CA GLU A 590 -19.50 -56.87 17.23
C GLU A 590 -18.66 -55.57 17.02
N ILE A 591 -18.94 -54.82 15.95
CA ILE A 591 -18.33 -53.50 15.66
C ILE A 591 -19.27 -52.40 16.15
N PRO A 592 -18.74 -51.41 16.89
CA PRO A 592 -19.25 -50.05 16.78
C PRO A 592 -18.14 -48.98 16.68
N ASP A 593 -18.13 -48.26 15.56
CA ASP A 593 -17.57 -46.89 15.44
C ASP A 593 -18.42 -45.87 16.25
N PRO A 594 -18.02 -44.59 16.38
CA PRO A 594 -16.70 -44.04 16.71
C PRO A 594 -16.76 -43.00 17.86
N VAL A 595 -15.68 -42.77 18.62
CA VAL A 595 -15.63 -41.73 19.66
C VAL A 595 -14.28 -40.98 19.69
N THR A 596 -14.33 -39.75 19.15
CA THR A 596 -13.59 -38.49 19.44
C THR A 596 -12.15 -38.47 20.02
N GLU A 597 -11.38 -37.55 19.43
CA GLU A 597 -10.12 -36.94 19.90
C GLU A 597 -10.20 -36.37 21.34
N ASP A 598 -9.17 -36.60 22.19
CA ASP A 598 -8.58 -35.60 23.13
C ASP A 598 -7.28 -36.04 23.89
N ASP A 599 -6.72 -37.24 23.67
CA ASP A 599 -5.62 -37.77 24.53
C ASP A 599 -4.17 -37.59 24.03
N SER A 600 -3.92 -36.93 22.88
CA SER A 600 -2.57 -36.86 22.27
C SER A 600 -1.69 -35.68 22.71
N GLU A 601 -2.27 -34.58 23.21
CA GLU A 601 -1.47 -33.41 23.66
C GLU A 601 -0.74 -33.65 24.98
N ASP A 602 -1.32 -34.46 25.88
CA ASP A 602 -0.83 -34.66 27.24
C ASP A 602 0.36 -35.62 27.32
N GLU A 603 0.53 -36.52 26.33
CA GLU A 603 1.77 -37.29 26.15
C GLU A 603 2.87 -36.44 25.50
N LEU A 604 2.52 -35.57 24.55
CA LEU A 604 3.50 -34.68 23.91
C LEU A 604 4.09 -33.67 24.91
N LYS A 605 3.25 -33.05 25.76
CA LYS A 605 3.70 -32.14 26.81
C LYS A 605 4.67 -32.82 27.78
N LYS A 606 4.34 -34.03 28.27
CA LYS A 606 5.23 -34.80 29.17
C LYS A 606 6.59 -35.11 28.55
N MET A 607 6.64 -35.46 27.26
CA MET A 607 7.92 -35.67 26.56
C MET A 607 8.72 -34.36 26.41
N VAL A 608 8.07 -33.23 26.11
CA VAL A 608 8.74 -31.92 26.00
C VAL A 608 9.26 -31.45 27.37
N ASP A 609 8.48 -31.63 28.43
CA ASP A 609 8.88 -31.29 29.80
C ASP A 609 10.05 -32.17 30.27
N GLU A 610 10.03 -33.49 30.03
CA GLU A 610 11.16 -34.39 30.37
C GLU A 610 12.45 -34.02 29.60
N ILE A 611 12.35 -33.65 28.32
CA ILE A 611 13.48 -33.19 27.52
C ILE A 611 14.03 -31.85 28.06
N THR A 612 13.14 -30.94 28.45
CA THR A 612 13.51 -29.62 28.99
C THR A 612 14.19 -29.75 30.36
N GLU A 613 13.64 -30.58 31.24
CA GLU A 613 14.21 -30.85 32.57
C GLU A 613 15.57 -31.57 32.47
N LYS A 614 15.73 -32.52 31.54
CA LYS A 614 17.05 -33.10 31.22
C LYS A 614 18.05 -32.07 30.68
N HIS A 615 17.59 -31.10 29.89
CA HIS A 615 18.47 -30.05 29.38
C HIS A 615 18.95 -29.12 30.51
N GLN A 616 18.06 -28.74 31.42
CA GLN A 616 18.37 -27.95 32.63
C GLN A 616 19.27 -28.70 33.64
N GLN A 617 19.15 -30.02 33.75
CA GLN A 617 20.05 -30.82 34.60
C GLN A 617 21.44 -31.01 33.97
N MET A 618 21.58 -30.90 32.65
CA MET A 618 22.86 -31.05 31.93
C MET A 618 23.64 -29.74 31.85
N PHE A 619 22.93 -28.61 31.78
CA PHE A 619 23.47 -27.26 31.72
C PHE A 619 22.85 -26.42 32.84
N GLY A 620 23.56 -26.35 33.98
CA GLY A 620 23.07 -25.72 35.20
C GLY A 620 22.77 -24.21 35.05
N GLU A 621 21.99 -23.70 36.01
CA GLU A 621 21.48 -22.34 36.04
C GLU A 621 22.59 -21.28 35.99
N ASN A 622 22.38 -20.20 35.23
CA ASN A 622 23.39 -19.18 34.96
C ASN A 622 23.79 -18.40 36.24
N GLU A 623 24.97 -18.67 36.79
CA GLU A 623 25.69 -17.65 37.57
C GLU A 623 26.33 -16.62 36.61
N GLU A 624 26.17 -15.33 36.91
CA GLU A 624 26.82 -14.25 36.18
C GLU A 624 28.34 -14.28 36.39
N ILE A 625 29.05 -14.95 35.49
CA ILE A 625 30.52 -14.86 35.41
C ILE A 625 30.87 -13.49 34.82
N GLU A 626 31.51 -12.66 35.65
CA GLU A 626 32.10 -11.38 35.26
C GLU A 626 33.04 -11.60 34.05
N GLN A 627 32.84 -10.86 32.97
CA GLN A 627 33.65 -11.00 31.75
C GLN A 627 35.08 -10.52 32.00
N GLU A 628 35.98 -11.42 32.38
CA GLU A 628 37.40 -11.25 32.04
C GLU A 628 37.52 -11.33 30.52
N GLU A 629 37.93 -10.21 29.92
CA GLU A 629 38.21 -10.07 28.50
C GLU A 629 39.22 -11.16 28.08
N PRO A 630 38.86 -12.12 27.22
CA PRO A 630 39.76 -13.23 26.90
C PRO A 630 40.97 -12.65 26.19
N ALA A 631 42.12 -12.69 26.86
CA ALA A 631 43.38 -12.20 26.33
C ALA A 631 43.64 -12.88 24.98
N ILE A 632 43.49 -12.11 23.90
CA ILE A 632 43.67 -12.60 22.53
C ILE A 632 45.10 -13.12 22.44
N ALA A 633 45.26 -14.44 22.43
CA ALA A 633 46.53 -15.05 22.09
C ALA A 633 46.92 -14.50 20.71
N PRO A 634 48.09 -13.83 20.57
CA PRO A 634 48.46 -13.23 19.31
C PRO A 634 48.46 -14.30 18.22
N ALA A 635 47.86 -13.99 17.08
CA ALA A 635 47.76 -14.92 15.95
C ALA A 635 49.14 -15.54 15.67
N PRO A 636 49.23 -16.87 15.46
CA PRO A 636 50.52 -17.55 15.39
C PRO A 636 51.40 -16.91 14.32
N THR A 637 52.54 -16.37 14.75
CA THR A 637 53.43 -15.60 13.89
C THR A 637 54.16 -16.55 12.94
N TYR A 638 53.62 -16.71 11.74
CA TYR A 638 54.18 -17.59 10.72
C TYR A 638 55.54 -17.06 10.21
N SER A 639 56.49 -17.97 10.00
CA SER A 639 57.75 -17.65 9.31
C SER A 639 57.50 -17.55 7.80
N PRO A 640 57.62 -16.38 7.16
CA PRO A 640 57.47 -16.27 5.72
C PRO A 640 58.60 -16.97 4.97
N ILE A 641 58.29 -17.47 3.78
CA ILE A 641 59.28 -17.75 2.73
C ILE A 641 59.63 -16.40 2.11
N ILE A 642 60.81 -15.88 2.48
CA ILE A 642 61.26 -14.53 2.14
C ILE A 642 61.82 -14.49 0.71
N ASN A 643 61.47 -13.47 -0.07
CA ASN A 643 61.99 -13.21 -1.41
C ASN A 643 62.17 -11.70 -1.64
N ASP A 644 62.98 -11.29 -2.61
CA ASP A 644 63.45 -9.90 -2.83
C ASP A 644 62.36 -8.85 -3.12
N ARG A 645 61.07 -9.25 -3.21
CA ARG A 645 59.94 -8.37 -3.57
C ARG A 645 58.65 -8.59 -2.79
N PHE A 646 58.43 -9.79 -2.25
CA PHE A 646 57.27 -10.12 -1.42
C PHE A 646 57.53 -11.43 -0.65
N ASP A 647 56.84 -11.57 0.47
CA ASP A 647 56.95 -12.71 1.36
C ASP A 647 55.73 -13.64 1.19
N VAL A 648 55.94 -14.95 1.24
CA VAL A 648 54.86 -15.95 1.13
C VAL A 648 54.67 -16.69 2.45
N VAL A 649 53.46 -16.68 2.98
CA VAL A 649 53.08 -17.40 4.21
C VAL A 649 52.15 -18.57 3.84
N LEU A 650 52.49 -19.78 4.29
CA LEU A 650 51.68 -20.98 4.12
C LEU A 650 51.07 -21.42 5.47
N PRO A 651 49.81 -21.88 5.51
CA PRO A 651 49.22 -22.48 6.71
C PRO A 651 49.98 -23.72 7.19
N MET A 652 49.96 -23.99 8.50
CA MET A 652 50.67 -25.12 9.11
C MET A 652 50.28 -26.47 8.48
N ASP A 653 49.01 -26.69 8.19
CA ASP A 653 48.52 -27.97 7.64
C ASP A 653 49.08 -28.23 6.23
N VAL A 654 49.17 -27.18 5.41
CA VAL A 654 49.78 -27.24 4.07
C VAL A 654 51.27 -27.49 4.18
N ARG A 655 51.95 -26.80 5.11
CA ARG A 655 53.38 -26.98 5.35
C ARG A 655 53.71 -28.38 5.85
N HIS A 656 52.96 -28.89 6.82
CA HIS A 656 53.15 -30.22 7.39
C HIS A 656 52.90 -31.31 6.35
N ASN A 657 51.86 -31.16 5.51
CA ASN A 657 51.65 -32.06 4.38
C ASN A 657 52.80 -32.02 3.37
N ILE A 658 53.38 -30.86 3.06
CA ILE A 658 54.57 -30.77 2.20
C ILE A 658 55.76 -31.47 2.87
N GLU A 659 56.08 -31.15 4.12
CA GLU A 659 57.22 -31.74 4.87
C GLU A 659 57.09 -33.27 4.98
N ASN A 660 55.91 -33.79 5.37
CA ASN A 660 55.65 -35.24 5.38
C ASN A 660 55.76 -35.89 3.99
N THR A 661 55.40 -35.17 2.91
CA THR A 661 55.53 -35.68 1.52
C THR A 661 56.99 -35.73 1.08
N LEU A 662 57.82 -34.76 1.51
CA LEU A 662 59.26 -34.75 1.25
C LEU A 662 59.98 -35.88 1.99
N ASP A 663 59.62 -36.12 3.25
CA ASP A 663 60.23 -37.14 4.11
C ASP A 663 59.84 -38.58 3.70
N SER A 664 58.67 -38.77 3.10
CA SER A 664 58.17 -40.09 2.66
C SER A 664 58.50 -40.48 1.22
N THR A 665 59.07 -39.56 0.41
CA THR A 665 59.36 -39.78 -1.01
C THR A 665 60.86 -39.78 -1.30
N GLU A 666 61.41 -40.86 -1.89
CA GLU A 666 62.80 -40.84 -2.40
C GLU A 666 62.94 -39.86 -3.58
N HIS A 667 63.73 -38.81 -3.41
CA HIS A 667 63.81 -37.67 -4.35
C HIS A 667 65.23 -37.38 -4.87
N ALA A 668 66.11 -38.38 -4.87
CA ALA A 668 67.48 -38.22 -5.35
C ALA A 668 67.52 -37.82 -6.85
N GLY A 669 68.19 -36.71 -7.16
CA GLY A 669 68.29 -36.16 -8.52
C GLY A 669 67.19 -35.17 -8.91
N PHE A 670 66.23 -34.87 -8.02
CA PHE A 670 65.14 -33.94 -8.27
C PHE A 670 65.04 -32.87 -7.18
N ARG A 671 64.63 -31.65 -7.55
CA ARG A 671 64.27 -30.56 -6.63
C ARG A 671 62.74 -30.48 -6.51
N PRO A 672 62.17 -30.47 -5.29
CA PRO A 672 60.77 -30.15 -5.08
C PRO A 672 60.50 -28.67 -5.36
N VAL A 673 59.41 -28.38 -6.07
CA VAL A 673 58.94 -27.03 -6.39
C VAL A 673 57.45 -26.94 -6.08
N VAL A 674 57.10 -26.11 -5.11
CA VAL A 674 55.70 -25.80 -4.77
C VAL A 674 55.14 -24.84 -5.82
N ARG A 675 53.99 -25.17 -6.39
CA ARG A 675 53.27 -24.38 -7.40
C ARG A 675 51.80 -24.27 -7.06
N TRP A 676 51.13 -23.31 -7.69
CA TRP A 676 49.67 -23.23 -7.70
C TRP A 676 49.15 -23.69 -9.06
N ASP A 677 48.09 -24.50 -9.03
CA ASP A 677 47.33 -24.87 -10.23
C ASP A 677 46.42 -23.71 -10.69
N PRO A 678 45.76 -23.80 -11.86
CA PRO A 678 44.84 -22.76 -12.35
C PRO A 678 43.61 -22.49 -11.46
N TRP A 679 43.36 -23.34 -10.46
CA TRP A 679 42.24 -23.24 -9.50
C TRP A 679 42.71 -22.77 -8.12
N GLY A 680 43.99 -22.42 -7.95
CA GLY A 680 44.56 -21.94 -6.70
C GLY A 680 44.95 -23.03 -5.69
N GLN A 681 44.98 -24.29 -6.10
CA GLN A 681 45.42 -25.41 -5.25
C GLN A 681 46.94 -25.53 -5.23
N VAL A 682 47.50 -25.88 -4.07
CA VAL A 682 48.94 -26.08 -3.89
C VAL A 682 49.34 -27.48 -4.39
N VAL A 683 50.27 -27.54 -5.34
CA VAL A 683 50.80 -28.76 -5.95
C VAL A 683 52.31 -28.82 -5.78
N LEU A 684 52.85 -30.01 -5.51
CA LEU A 684 54.28 -30.27 -5.37
C LEU A 684 54.83 -30.95 -6.63
N ASP A 685 55.52 -30.19 -7.48
CA ASP A 685 56.20 -30.71 -8.68
C ASP A 685 57.64 -31.12 -8.35
N TRP A 686 58.16 -32.17 -8.99
CA TRP A 686 59.55 -32.60 -8.88
C TRP A 686 60.30 -32.31 -10.18
N VAL A 687 61.23 -31.35 -10.13
CA VAL A 687 62.01 -30.89 -11.30
C VAL A 687 63.40 -31.55 -11.28
N PRO A 688 63.87 -32.19 -12.37
CA PRO A 688 65.20 -32.81 -12.39
C PRO A 688 66.29 -31.75 -12.17
N LEU A 689 67.34 -32.13 -11.44
CA LEU A 689 68.55 -31.32 -11.30
C LEU A 689 69.34 -31.40 -12.61
N GLU A 690 69.47 -30.27 -13.32
CA GLU A 690 70.38 -30.17 -14.46
C GLU A 690 71.83 -30.20 -13.95
N GLU A 691 72.66 -31.07 -14.53
CA GLU A 691 74.12 -31.04 -14.35
C GLU A 691 74.70 -29.88 -15.18
N GLU A 692 75.51 -29.00 -14.56
CA GLU A 692 76.38 -28.03 -15.26
C GLU A 692 77.67 -28.69 -15.77
#